data_AF-A0A6I0DTV0-F1
#
_entry.id   AF-A0A6I0DTV0-F1
#
_cell.length_a   1.000
_cell.length_b   1.000
_cell.length_c   1.000
_cell.angle_alpha   90.00
_cell.angle_beta   90.00
_cell.angle_gamma   90.00
#
_symmetry.space_group_name_H-M   'P 1'
#
loop_
_entity.id
_entity.type
_entity.pdbx_description
1 polymer ?
#
loop_
_entity_poly.entity_id
_entity_poly.type
_entity_poly.pdbx_seq_one_letter_code
_entity_poly.pdbx_strand_id
1 'polypeptide(L)'
;MSAKSANDNVSRKNLPAEAKFLVATARNDITIPFYSGVLQHADDTLIQRGGGKGLKIYDEIERDTHASAMLQKRKRVVLSREWEIKPASSSPLDVTAADFCREVISNLPFDQICEDMLDATLKGFSVGEIVWMRDGRNIVPQQIASHDQRRFAFDESWKPRLLTWANMRNGEELPERKFMVHRFGVKGNNPYGLGLGSKLFWPVLFKREGITFWLHFLEKFASPTVIGFTPYGILSEEQQNLLNQLSSLRGRAAITAPIGTDIKFLEAARSGAVTYQDFLSYWDKQISICVNGETLTTDIGSSGSKAASETHADQLDMGGDSDSDLLSGTLRRDLLTWLVDYNYPGAGVPWLWRVRQKNERAAADTRKAKAEAAKSTDEALIQLVMTAAQFDDDAAARDYITSFELTGNLSDETIDRLVEARFAFMEGGKRDRDLRKIANSNPVFAALFDGAVKKKVHEPACFAEQDIAASLAERLEEAAALLFQRRLDAIRKAFDQATDWNQAATSLLGLAALWSPDRLAATIRDGLNLASMLGREAVFLDGEQTDSFADVDVFRQAFQEQIEFLRQKRPAPTKVWTDAMRGIHDRAFVIAGATDLDMLSDFQNVIAKAIKDGTTLEDFRKEFDRIVAQYGWSYKGERGWRTRVIFETNVRTSYMAGRLKQMRDPDVVRLRPFWQYRHGETRVPLHPRKQHLAWHGLILRYDDPWWETHFPPNGWVCSCGVRTLSQADLTRLGKSGPDQAPGELSSPIIDPVTGKLTETPQGIDYGWDYMPGHLWEQGLTPSAILDEGTLLPDHPRMAVAVDQPEPMANLLAKAKPFKAKPLPDGLSPEDYLAAFLDPFGATPGQAVLFEDRAGNRIPISDQLFRDRTGDLKIMKRGRNTLTPLMAETLMDPDEIWIGVARKVSAVDGETEELVVDRRYIRVDPKSGIQIVFEIGQRFWDAITAYNPTTKKGDVDYAAIDRRRGGKLIYKRK
;
A
#
# COMPACT_ATOMS: atom_id res chain seq x y z
N MET A 1 -51.23 25.73 -64.59
CA MET A 1 -50.02 25.26 -63.89
C MET A 1 -50.46 24.29 -62.82
N SER A 2 -50.16 23.00 -63.00
CA SER A 2 -50.66 21.90 -62.18
C SER A 2 -49.48 21.33 -61.40
N ALA A 3 -49.47 21.50 -60.07
CA ALA A 3 -48.49 20.87 -59.20
C ALA A 3 -49.12 19.60 -58.62
N LYS A 4 -48.73 18.46 -59.19
CA LYS A 4 -49.10 17.12 -58.74
C LYS A 4 -48.55 16.87 -57.33
N SER A 5 -49.43 16.48 -56.42
CA SER A 5 -49.07 15.81 -55.16
C SER A 5 -48.38 14.48 -55.48
N ALA A 6 -47.06 14.43 -55.34
CA ALA A 6 -46.29 13.20 -55.39
C ALA A 6 -46.34 12.52 -54.01
N ASN A 7 -47.49 11.92 -53.70
CA ASN A 7 -47.59 11.00 -52.58
C ASN A 7 -48.58 9.92 -53.02
N ASP A 8 -48.06 8.80 -53.54
CA ASP A 8 -48.63 7.46 -53.34
C ASP A 8 -47.84 6.39 -54.10
N ASN A 9 -47.79 5.20 -53.49
CA ASN A 9 -47.24 3.93 -53.97
C ASN A 9 -45.74 3.70 -53.89
N VAL A 10 -45.14 3.88 -52.70
CA VAL A 10 -44.20 2.82 -52.26
C VAL A 10 -45.08 1.66 -51.80
N SER A 11 -45.30 0.67 -52.67
CA SER A 11 -45.96 -0.57 -52.24
C SER A 11 -45.25 -1.08 -51.01
N ARG A 12 -45.94 -1.22 -49.87
CA ARG A 12 -45.36 -1.81 -48.66
C ARG A 12 -44.64 -3.09 -49.05
N LYS A 13 -43.32 -3.12 -48.92
CA LYS A 13 -42.54 -4.31 -49.25
C LYS A 13 -43.02 -5.43 -48.33
N ASN A 14 -43.42 -6.56 -48.91
CA ASN A 14 -43.78 -7.73 -48.13
C ASN A 14 -42.56 -8.14 -47.29
N LEU A 15 -42.80 -8.46 -46.02
CA LEU A 15 -41.75 -8.96 -45.13
C LEU A 15 -41.17 -10.23 -45.78
N PRO A 16 -39.84 -10.30 -46.03
CA PRO A 16 -39.21 -11.53 -46.47
C PRO A 16 -39.58 -12.68 -45.52
N ALA A 17 -39.77 -13.89 -46.04
CA ALA A 17 -40.17 -15.04 -45.21
C ALA A 17 -39.20 -15.25 -44.04
N GLU A 18 -37.91 -15.05 -44.28
CA GLU A 18 -36.82 -15.16 -43.30
C GLU A 18 -36.89 -14.10 -42.19
N ALA A 19 -37.45 -12.90 -42.46
CA ALA A 19 -37.58 -11.83 -41.46
C ALA A 19 -38.61 -12.15 -40.36
N LYS A 20 -39.38 -13.23 -40.51
CA LYS A 20 -40.33 -13.73 -39.50
C LYS A 20 -39.69 -14.71 -38.50
N PHE A 21 -38.49 -15.20 -38.78
CA PHE A 21 -37.82 -16.22 -37.99
C PHE A 21 -36.52 -15.68 -37.39
N LEU A 22 -36.19 -16.15 -36.20
CA LEU A 22 -34.94 -15.81 -35.53
C LEU A 22 -33.80 -16.60 -36.20
N VAL A 23 -32.75 -15.90 -36.68
CA VAL A 23 -31.58 -16.52 -37.32
C VAL A 23 -30.52 -16.95 -36.29
N ALA A 24 -30.26 -16.11 -35.29
CA ALA A 24 -29.36 -16.41 -34.17
C ALA A 24 -30.17 -17.03 -33.02
N THR A 25 -30.21 -18.35 -32.99
CA THR A 25 -30.93 -19.18 -32.00
C THR A 25 -29.97 -19.71 -30.93
N ALA A 26 -30.48 -20.20 -29.81
CA ALA A 26 -29.64 -20.89 -28.82
C ALA A 26 -28.90 -22.11 -29.41
N ARG A 27 -29.45 -22.73 -30.47
CA ARG A 27 -28.89 -23.92 -31.12
C ARG A 27 -27.64 -23.64 -31.97
N ASN A 28 -27.52 -22.45 -32.54
CA ASN A 28 -26.35 -22.03 -33.32
C ASN A 28 -25.48 -21.00 -32.56
N ASP A 29 -25.66 -20.90 -31.24
CA ASP A 29 -24.83 -20.09 -30.37
C ASP A 29 -23.61 -20.88 -29.89
N ILE A 30 -22.43 -20.47 -30.36
CA ILE A 30 -21.15 -21.09 -30.02
C ILE A 30 -20.73 -20.86 -28.55
N THR A 31 -21.36 -19.92 -27.85
CA THR A 31 -21.02 -19.56 -26.47
C THR A 31 -21.77 -20.40 -25.43
N ILE A 32 -22.74 -21.20 -25.86
CA ILE A 32 -23.53 -22.07 -24.99
C ILE A 32 -23.07 -23.51 -25.18
N PRO A 33 -22.41 -24.13 -24.17
CA PRO A 33 -22.01 -25.54 -24.26
C PRO A 33 -23.24 -26.44 -24.33
N PHE A 34 -23.41 -27.09 -25.49
CA PHE A 34 -24.59 -27.89 -25.79
C PHE A 34 -24.32 -29.39 -25.59
N TYR A 35 -24.84 -29.97 -24.49
CA TYR A 35 -24.67 -31.40 -24.16
C TYR A 35 -26.00 -32.15 -23.92
N SER A 36 -27.16 -31.48 -23.96
CA SER A 36 -28.49 -32.05 -23.72
C SER A 36 -29.62 -31.19 -24.30
N GLY A 37 -30.87 -31.65 -24.27
CA GLY A 37 -32.04 -30.89 -24.74
C GLY A 37 -32.50 -29.72 -23.85
N VAL A 38 -31.71 -29.35 -22.83
CA VAL A 38 -31.91 -28.19 -21.97
C VAL A 38 -30.63 -27.36 -21.87
N LEU A 39 -30.81 -26.05 -21.74
CA LEU A 39 -29.75 -25.07 -21.59
C LEU A 39 -29.20 -25.07 -20.16
N GLN A 40 -27.89 -24.90 -20.03
CA GLN A 40 -27.24 -24.72 -18.72
C GLN A 40 -27.19 -23.24 -18.33
N HIS A 41 -27.03 -22.98 -17.03
CA HIS A 41 -26.76 -21.63 -16.54
C HIS A 41 -25.44 -21.12 -17.13
N ALA A 42 -25.44 -19.90 -17.69
CA ALA A 42 -24.24 -19.22 -18.19
C ALA A 42 -23.59 -18.29 -17.14
N ASP A 43 -23.91 -18.50 -15.87
CA ASP A 43 -23.40 -17.71 -14.75
C ASP A 43 -22.13 -18.37 -14.20
N ASP A 44 -20.96 -17.75 -14.46
CA ASP A 44 -19.65 -18.27 -14.02
C ASP A 44 -19.57 -18.52 -12.52
N THR A 45 -20.22 -17.69 -11.70
CA THR A 45 -20.24 -17.87 -10.25
C THR A 45 -21.00 -19.14 -9.88
N LEU A 46 -22.15 -19.42 -10.51
CA LEU A 46 -22.88 -20.68 -10.31
C LEU A 46 -22.11 -21.89 -10.85
N ILE A 47 -21.46 -21.76 -12.01
CA ILE A 47 -20.69 -22.85 -12.61
C ILE A 47 -19.50 -23.23 -11.70
N GLN A 48 -18.74 -22.24 -11.22
CA GLN A 48 -17.53 -22.46 -10.45
C GLN A 48 -17.80 -22.78 -8.97
N ARG A 49 -18.80 -22.14 -8.36
CA ARG A 49 -19.05 -22.20 -6.91
C ARG A 49 -20.38 -22.83 -6.52
N GLY A 50 -21.32 -22.96 -7.45
CA GLY A 50 -22.65 -23.50 -7.18
C GLY A 50 -22.63 -24.99 -6.82
N GLY A 51 -21.72 -25.79 -7.39
CA GLY A 51 -21.65 -27.23 -7.14
C GLY A 51 -23.03 -27.91 -7.20
N GLY A 52 -23.38 -28.73 -6.21
CA GLY A 52 -24.72 -29.31 -6.06
C GLY A 52 -25.79 -28.39 -5.44
N LYS A 53 -25.42 -27.17 -5.02
CA LYS A 53 -26.35 -26.20 -4.41
C LYS A 53 -27.02 -25.29 -5.44
N GLY A 54 -26.37 -24.99 -6.56
CA GLY A 54 -26.89 -24.13 -7.64
C GLY A 54 -27.32 -22.76 -7.13
N LEU A 55 -28.50 -22.28 -7.55
CA LEU A 55 -29.06 -20.98 -7.14
C LEU A 55 -29.23 -20.80 -5.63
N LYS A 56 -29.20 -21.88 -4.83
CA LYS A 56 -29.29 -21.81 -3.37
C LYS A 56 -28.16 -20.98 -2.75
N ILE A 57 -27.03 -20.86 -3.43
CA ILE A 57 -25.93 -20.01 -2.95
C ILE A 57 -26.33 -18.53 -2.94
N TYR A 58 -27.30 -18.12 -3.76
CA TYR A 58 -27.83 -16.76 -3.76
C TYR A 58 -28.88 -16.55 -2.66
N ASP A 59 -29.61 -17.59 -2.23
CA ASP A 59 -30.43 -17.50 -1.00
C ASP A 59 -29.56 -17.21 0.23
N GLU A 60 -28.30 -17.68 0.25
CA GLU A 60 -27.37 -17.37 1.34
C GLU A 60 -26.98 -15.88 1.39
N ILE A 61 -27.11 -15.13 0.28
CA ILE A 61 -26.83 -13.68 0.23
C ILE A 61 -27.86 -12.90 1.03
N GLU A 62 -29.14 -13.29 0.97
CA GLU A 62 -30.21 -12.63 1.74
C GLU A 62 -30.09 -12.86 3.26
N ARG A 63 -29.21 -13.76 3.70
CA ARG A 63 -28.90 -13.91 5.13
C ARG A 63 -27.92 -12.86 5.63
N ASP A 64 -27.19 -12.18 4.75
CA ASP A 64 -26.38 -11.02 5.13
C ASP A 64 -27.29 -9.82 5.38
N THR A 65 -27.19 -9.22 6.56
CA THR A 65 -28.10 -8.15 6.99
C THR A 65 -28.02 -6.92 6.10
N HIS A 66 -26.82 -6.61 5.57
CA HIS A 66 -26.62 -5.42 4.74
C HIS A 66 -27.10 -5.67 3.31
N ALA A 67 -26.70 -6.80 2.71
CA ALA A 67 -27.16 -7.19 1.38
C ALA A 67 -28.69 -7.34 1.34
N SER A 68 -29.28 -8.00 2.34
CA SER A 68 -30.74 -8.12 2.47
C SER A 68 -31.40 -6.75 2.58
N ALA A 69 -30.86 -5.83 3.39
CA ALA A 69 -31.43 -4.49 3.54
C ALA A 69 -31.39 -3.71 2.21
N MET A 70 -30.29 -3.79 1.46
CA MET A 70 -30.15 -3.10 0.19
C MET A 70 -31.07 -3.69 -0.89
N LEU A 71 -31.15 -5.02 -1.00
CA LEU A 71 -32.07 -5.70 -1.92
C LEU A 71 -33.53 -5.37 -1.62
N GLN A 72 -33.91 -5.39 -0.33
CA GLN A 72 -35.23 -5.01 0.12
C GLN A 72 -35.54 -3.54 -0.16
N LYS A 73 -34.58 -2.64 0.04
CA LYS A 73 -34.73 -1.22 -0.29
C LYS A 73 -35.03 -1.01 -1.77
N ARG A 74 -34.29 -1.68 -2.67
CA ARG A 74 -34.53 -1.64 -4.12
C ARG A 74 -35.91 -2.19 -4.50
N LYS A 75 -36.32 -3.34 -3.95
CA LYS A 75 -37.66 -3.91 -4.15
C LYS A 75 -38.76 -2.93 -3.68
N ARG A 76 -38.61 -2.35 -2.48
CA ARG A 76 -39.60 -1.45 -1.88
C ARG A 76 -39.78 -0.15 -2.63
N VAL A 77 -38.75 0.38 -3.30
CA VAL A 77 -38.87 1.55 -4.18
C VAL A 77 -39.82 1.28 -5.34
N VAL A 78 -39.84 0.06 -5.85
CA VAL A 78 -40.80 -0.36 -6.88
C VAL A 78 -42.18 -0.55 -6.27
N LEU A 79 -42.28 -1.29 -5.16
CA LEU A 79 -43.55 -1.64 -4.52
C LEU A 79 -44.31 -0.45 -3.92
N SER A 80 -43.60 0.59 -3.48
CA SER A 80 -44.22 1.79 -2.89
C SER A 80 -44.93 2.68 -3.91
N ARG A 81 -44.73 2.43 -5.20
CA ARG A 81 -45.33 3.19 -6.30
C ARG A 81 -46.72 2.67 -6.62
N GLU A 82 -47.63 3.61 -6.85
CA GLU A 82 -48.96 3.30 -7.36
C GLU A 82 -48.88 2.69 -8.75
N TRP A 83 -49.74 1.71 -9.04
CA TRP A 83 -49.85 1.10 -10.36
C TRP A 83 -51.06 1.65 -11.11
N GLU A 84 -50.92 1.77 -12.43
CA GLU A 84 -52.01 2.17 -13.31
C GLU A 84 -52.16 1.20 -14.48
N ILE A 85 -53.41 1.00 -14.94
CA ILE A 85 -53.72 0.24 -16.15
C ILE A 85 -54.30 1.16 -17.21
N LYS A 86 -53.61 1.25 -18.37
CA LYS A 86 -54.06 2.02 -19.54
C LYS A 86 -54.55 1.10 -20.66
N PRO A 87 -55.68 1.44 -21.31
CA PRO A 87 -56.18 0.64 -22.42
C PRO A 87 -55.23 0.69 -23.62
N ALA A 88 -55.27 -0.34 -24.46
CA ALA A 88 -54.43 -0.42 -25.67
C ALA A 88 -54.78 0.66 -26.70
N SER A 89 -56.07 0.99 -26.80
CA SER A 89 -56.60 2.05 -27.65
C SER A 89 -57.87 2.65 -27.03
N SER A 90 -58.45 3.65 -27.68
CA SER A 90 -59.75 4.21 -27.31
C SER A 90 -60.95 3.36 -27.77
N SER A 91 -60.71 2.17 -28.35
CA SER A 91 -61.77 1.24 -28.74
C SER A 91 -62.60 0.81 -27.52
N PRO A 92 -63.95 0.78 -27.60
CA PRO A 92 -64.79 0.35 -26.48
C PRO A 92 -64.44 -1.05 -25.93
N LEU A 93 -64.01 -1.97 -26.81
CA LEU A 93 -63.61 -3.31 -26.42
C LEU A 93 -62.32 -3.29 -25.59
N ASP A 94 -61.34 -2.47 -25.98
CA ASP A 94 -60.05 -2.35 -25.28
C ASP A 94 -60.20 -1.65 -23.93
N VAL A 95 -61.09 -0.65 -23.84
CA VAL A 95 -61.45 0.02 -22.58
C VAL A 95 -62.11 -0.98 -21.64
N THR A 96 -63.08 -1.75 -22.12
CA THR A 96 -63.75 -2.79 -21.32
C THR A 96 -62.77 -3.86 -20.82
N ALA A 97 -61.86 -4.31 -21.69
CA ALA A 97 -60.83 -5.28 -21.32
C ALA A 97 -59.84 -4.72 -20.28
N ALA A 98 -59.47 -3.44 -20.39
CA ALA A 98 -58.60 -2.76 -19.42
C ALA A 98 -59.28 -2.60 -18.05
N ASP A 99 -60.55 -2.23 -18.02
CA ASP A 99 -61.33 -2.10 -16.79
C ASP A 99 -61.50 -3.46 -16.09
N PHE A 100 -61.77 -4.52 -16.85
CA PHE A 100 -61.79 -5.89 -16.34
C PHE A 100 -60.44 -6.30 -15.75
N CYS A 101 -59.32 -6.05 -16.45
CA CYS A 101 -58.00 -6.35 -15.92
C CYS A 101 -57.72 -5.57 -14.63
N ARG A 102 -58.16 -4.31 -14.52
CA ARG A 102 -58.02 -3.49 -13.32
C ARG A 102 -58.77 -4.10 -12.14
N GLU A 103 -59.99 -4.57 -12.34
CA GLU A 103 -60.78 -5.25 -11.32
C GLU A 103 -60.09 -6.55 -10.85
N VAL A 104 -59.65 -7.40 -11.78
CA VAL A 104 -58.97 -8.66 -11.45
C VAL A 104 -57.69 -8.42 -10.66
N ILE A 105 -56.83 -7.48 -11.11
CA ILE A 105 -55.57 -7.17 -10.42
C ILE A 105 -55.82 -6.60 -9.02
N SER A 106 -56.87 -5.77 -8.85
CA SER A 106 -57.25 -5.20 -7.55
C SER A 106 -57.69 -6.25 -6.52
N ASN A 107 -58.23 -7.39 -7.00
CA ASN A 107 -58.68 -8.50 -6.14
C ASN A 107 -57.54 -9.47 -5.79
N LEU A 108 -56.37 -9.34 -6.41
CA LEU A 108 -55.19 -10.16 -6.12
C LEU A 108 -54.28 -9.44 -5.11
N PRO A 109 -53.43 -10.19 -4.37
CA PRO A 109 -52.33 -9.62 -3.59
C PRO A 109 -51.21 -9.13 -4.53
N PHE A 110 -51.48 -8.10 -5.33
CA PHE A 110 -50.63 -7.68 -6.44
C PHE A 110 -49.24 -7.24 -6.00
N ASP A 111 -49.12 -6.54 -4.86
CA ASP A 111 -47.82 -6.14 -4.31
C ASP A 111 -46.97 -7.35 -3.92
N GLN A 112 -47.56 -8.38 -3.30
CA GLN A 112 -46.85 -9.62 -2.97
C GLN A 112 -46.40 -10.36 -4.24
N ILE A 113 -47.26 -10.41 -5.26
CA ILE A 113 -46.93 -11.03 -6.55
C ILE A 113 -45.77 -10.28 -7.21
N CYS A 114 -45.78 -8.94 -7.19
CA CYS A 114 -44.66 -8.14 -7.67
C CYS A 114 -43.38 -8.42 -6.88
N GLU A 115 -43.45 -8.48 -5.55
CA GLU A 115 -42.30 -8.76 -4.68
C GLU A 115 -41.69 -10.13 -5.00
N ASP A 116 -42.53 -11.16 -5.11
CA ASP A 116 -42.12 -12.53 -5.45
C ASP A 116 -41.46 -12.58 -6.83
N MET A 117 -42.01 -11.86 -7.81
CA MET A 117 -41.41 -11.78 -9.14
C MET A 117 -40.07 -11.04 -9.12
N LEU A 118 -39.92 -9.99 -8.31
CA LEU A 118 -38.67 -9.25 -8.15
C LEU A 118 -37.54 -10.06 -7.51
N ASP A 119 -37.78 -11.30 -7.04
CA ASP A 119 -36.70 -12.22 -6.68
C ASP A 119 -35.77 -12.54 -7.87
N ALA A 120 -36.25 -12.32 -9.10
CA ALA A 120 -35.43 -12.36 -10.31
C ALA A 120 -34.25 -11.37 -10.26
N THR A 121 -34.36 -10.23 -9.56
CA THR A 121 -33.25 -9.27 -9.45
C THR A 121 -32.00 -9.91 -8.83
N LEU A 122 -32.18 -10.82 -7.87
CA LEU A 122 -31.08 -11.54 -7.23
C LEU A 122 -30.63 -12.74 -8.06
N LYS A 123 -31.57 -13.57 -8.54
CA LYS A 123 -31.27 -14.89 -9.14
C LYS A 123 -31.24 -14.92 -10.67
N GLY A 124 -31.64 -13.84 -11.33
CA GLY A 124 -31.75 -13.72 -12.78
C GLY A 124 -33.13 -14.04 -13.33
N PHE A 125 -33.94 -14.85 -12.64
CA PHE A 125 -35.33 -15.11 -13.03
C PHE A 125 -36.21 -15.51 -11.84
N SER A 126 -37.52 -15.49 -12.04
CA SER A 126 -38.53 -16.00 -11.11
C SER A 126 -39.71 -16.57 -11.90
N VAL A 127 -40.46 -17.47 -11.27
CA VAL A 127 -41.56 -18.19 -11.92
C VAL A 127 -42.81 -18.12 -11.05
N GLY A 128 -43.92 -17.66 -11.64
CA GLY A 128 -45.23 -17.61 -11.01
C GLY A 128 -46.21 -18.54 -11.70
N GLU A 129 -46.74 -19.53 -10.99
CA GLU A 129 -47.81 -20.40 -11.49
C GLU A 129 -49.18 -19.75 -11.28
N ILE A 130 -49.94 -19.61 -12.35
CA ILE A 130 -51.31 -19.12 -12.28
C ILE A 130 -52.26 -20.30 -12.06
N VAL A 131 -53.00 -20.29 -10.95
CA VAL A 131 -54.11 -21.20 -10.73
C VAL A 131 -55.38 -20.53 -11.21
N TRP A 132 -55.83 -20.92 -12.39
CA TRP A 132 -57.05 -20.40 -13.00
C TRP A 132 -58.29 -20.98 -12.31
N MET A 133 -59.29 -20.13 -12.13
CA MET A 133 -60.64 -20.52 -11.75
C MET A 133 -61.66 -19.87 -12.67
N ARG A 134 -62.86 -20.43 -12.67
CA ARG A 134 -64.01 -19.82 -13.33
C ARG A 134 -64.81 -19.05 -12.30
N ASP A 135 -64.97 -17.75 -12.54
CA ASP A 135 -65.80 -16.86 -11.72
C ASP A 135 -66.96 -16.34 -12.58
N GLY A 136 -68.14 -16.95 -12.39
CA GLY A 136 -69.29 -16.75 -13.27
C GLY A 136 -68.98 -17.06 -14.74
N ARG A 137 -69.04 -16.02 -15.58
CA ARG A 137 -68.72 -16.11 -17.02
C ARG A 137 -67.23 -15.89 -17.34
N ASN A 138 -66.47 -15.38 -16.38
CA ASN A 138 -65.07 -15.00 -16.57
C ASN A 138 -64.13 -16.12 -16.10
N ILE A 139 -62.95 -16.17 -16.71
CA ILE A 139 -61.81 -16.98 -16.26
C ILE A 139 -60.81 -16.03 -15.63
N VAL A 140 -60.54 -16.22 -14.34
CA VAL A 140 -59.69 -15.34 -13.54
C VAL A 140 -58.67 -16.15 -12.75
N PRO A 141 -57.50 -15.59 -12.41
CA PRO A 141 -56.57 -16.20 -11.49
C PRO A 141 -57.19 -16.26 -10.09
N GLN A 142 -57.29 -17.45 -9.51
CA GLN A 142 -57.59 -17.64 -8.09
C GLN A 142 -56.41 -17.21 -7.22
N GLN A 143 -55.21 -17.64 -7.64
CA GLN A 143 -53.96 -17.32 -6.98
C GLN A 143 -52.83 -17.40 -8.00
N ILE A 144 -51.75 -16.67 -7.71
CA ILE A 144 -50.49 -16.77 -8.44
C ILE A 144 -49.45 -17.24 -7.43
N ALA A 145 -49.00 -18.48 -7.57
CA ALA A 145 -48.07 -19.12 -6.64
C ALA A 145 -46.64 -18.96 -7.13
N SER A 146 -45.77 -18.39 -6.30
CA SER A 146 -44.33 -18.37 -6.56
C SER A 146 -43.72 -19.74 -6.31
N HIS A 147 -42.78 -20.15 -7.18
CA HIS A 147 -42.07 -21.42 -7.05
C HIS A 147 -40.56 -21.21 -7.02
N ASP A 148 -39.88 -22.16 -6.37
CA ASP A 148 -38.42 -22.21 -6.36
C ASP A 148 -37.85 -22.36 -7.78
N GLN A 149 -37.01 -21.41 -8.19
CA GLN A 149 -36.41 -21.34 -9.51
C GLN A 149 -35.61 -22.60 -9.88
N ARG A 150 -35.02 -23.31 -8.91
CA ARG A 150 -34.21 -24.51 -9.13
C ARG A 150 -35.02 -25.68 -9.68
N ARG A 151 -36.35 -25.61 -9.60
CA ARG A 151 -37.25 -26.60 -10.20
C ARG A 151 -37.44 -26.41 -11.70
N PHE A 152 -36.89 -25.35 -12.29
CA PHE A 152 -37.09 -25.02 -13.69
C PHE A 152 -35.78 -25.00 -14.46
N ALA A 153 -35.82 -25.59 -15.66
CA ALA A 153 -34.79 -25.47 -16.68
C ALA A 153 -35.39 -24.84 -17.94
N PHE A 154 -34.56 -24.42 -18.90
CA PHE A 154 -35.04 -23.90 -20.18
C PHE A 154 -34.58 -24.76 -21.35
N ASP A 155 -35.44 -24.92 -22.36
CA ASP A 155 -35.08 -25.57 -23.62
C ASP A 155 -34.43 -24.60 -24.63
N GLU A 156 -34.09 -25.12 -25.81
CA GLU A 156 -33.52 -24.36 -26.94
C GLU A 156 -34.42 -23.22 -27.44
N SER A 157 -35.73 -23.27 -27.15
CA SER A 157 -36.69 -22.21 -27.49
C SER A 157 -36.91 -21.23 -26.33
N TRP A 158 -36.04 -21.27 -25.32
CA TRP A 158 -36.11 -20.49 -24.08
C TRP A 158 -37.43 -20.69 -23.32
N LYS A 159 -38.14 -21.81 -23.51
CA LYS A 159 -39.36 -22.14 -22.78
C LYS A 159 -39.01 -22.86 -21.47
N PRO A 160 -39.69 -22.53 -20.36
CA PRO A 160 -39.47 -23.20 -19.08
C PRO A 160 -39.96 -24.65 -19.11
N ARG A 161 -39.19 -25.54 -18.47
CA ARG A 161 -39.49 -26.96 -18.26
C ARG A 161 -39.37 -27.29 -16.78
N LEU A 162 -40.26 -28.12 -16.26
CA LEU A 162 -40.29 -28.50 -14.85
C LEU A 162 -39.45 -29.74 -14.60
N LEU A 163 -38.44 -29.62 -13.72
CA LEU A 163 -37.67 -30.75 -13.25
C LEU A 163 -38.49 -31.55 -12.22
N THR A 164 -38.70 -32.83 -12.52
CA THR A 164 -39.37 -33.80 -11.67
C THR A 164 -38.42 -34.94 -11.33
N TRP A 165 -38.73 -35.72 -10.29
CA TRP A 165 -37.94 -36.91 -9.96
C TRP A 165 -37.88 -37.92 -11.12
N ALA A 166 -38.94 -37.99 -11.92
CA ALA A 166 -39.00 -38.86 -13.11
C ALA A 166 -38.16 -38.33 -14.28
N ASN A 167 -37.97 -37.01 -14.38
CA ASN A 167 -37.25 -36.37 -15.47
C ASN A 167 -36.36 -35.21 -14.98
N MET A 168 -35.37 -35.54 -14.13
CA MET A 168 -34.43 -34.57 -13.58
C MET A 168 -33.45 -33.99 -14.62
N ARG A 169 -33.27 -34.66 -15.77
CA ARG A 169 -32.27 -34.24 -16.77
C ARG A 169 -32.80 -33.22 -17.76
N ASN A 170 -34.00 -33.45 -18.32
CA ASN A 170 -34.54 -32.60 -19.38
C ASN A 170 -35.80 -31.83 -18.93
N GLY A 171 -36.42 -32.22 -17.83
CA GLY A 171 -37.68 -31.65 -17.37
C GLY A 171 -38.88 -31.97 -18.26
N GLU A 172 -40.06 -31.82 -17.69
CA GLU A 172 -41.35 -31.95 -18.36
C GLU A 172 -41.76 -30.62 -18.99
N GLU A 173 -42.42 -30.69 -20.15
CA GLU A 173 -42.95 -29.51 -20.81
C GLU A 173 -44.12 -28.94 -20.00
N LEU A 174 -44.15 -27.62 -19.86
CA LEU A 174 -45.17 -26.94 -19.06
C LEU A 174 -46.43 -26.66 -19.90
N PRO A 175 -47.63 -26.77 -19.31
CA PRO A 175 -48.86 -26.38 -19.98
C PRO A 175 -48.83 -24.91 -20.44
N GLU A 176 -49.45 -24.63 -21.58
CA GLU A 176 -49.56 -23.26 -22.08
C GLU A 176 -50.39 -22.38 -21.13
N ARG A 177 -50.05 -21.09 -21.05
CA ARG A 177 -50.74 -20.07 -20.25
C ARG A 177 -50.86 -20.39 -18.75
N LYS A 178 -49.90 -21.15 -18.22
CA LYS A 178 -49.91 -21.62 -16.82
C LYS A 178 -48.81 -21.01 -15.95
N PHE A 179 -47.63 -20.77 -16.50
CA PHE A 179 -46.45 -20.27 -15.75
C PHE A 179 -45.92 -18.98 -16.36
N MET A 180 -45.88 -17.92 -15.57
CA MET A 180 -45.23 -16.65 -15.91
C MET A 180 -43.75 -16.72 -15.58
N VAL A 181 -42.91 -16.13 -16.42
CA VAL A 181 -41.46 -16.10 -16.19
C VAL A 181 -40.94 -14.67 -16.28
N HIS A 182 -40.56 -14.12 -15.14
CA HIS A 182 -39.87 -12.84 -15.07
C HIS A 182 -38.36 -13.08 -15.15
N ARG A 183 -37.66 -12.27 -15.96
CA ARG A 183 -36.22 -12.39 -16.19
C ARG A 183 -35.53 -11.05 -16.00
N PHE A 184 -34.34 -11.10 -15.44
CA PHE A 184 -33.50 -9.97 -15.11
C PHE A 184 -32.06 -10.21 -15.59
N GLY A 185 -31.43 -9.17 -16.15
CA GLY A 185 -30.03 -9.26 -16.59
C GLY A 185 -29.78 -10.25 -17.72
N VAL A 186 -30.76 -10.47 -18.61
CA VAL A 186 -30.62 -11.35 -19.78
C VAL A 186 -29.49 -10.84 -20.67
N LYS A 187 -28.50 -11.70 -20.94
CA LYS A 187 -27.39 -11.42 -21.86
C LYS A 187 -27.34 -12.49 -22.94
N GLY A 188 -27.35 -12.05 -24.20
CA GLY A 188 -27.34 -12.96 -25.35
C GLY A 188 -28.48 -13.97 -25.28
N ASN A 189 -28.16 -15.25 -25.57
CA ASN A 189 -29.13 -16.34 -25.58
C ASN A 189 -29.31 -17.05 -24.21
N ASN A 190 -28.90 -16.44 -23.09
CA ASN A 190 -29.08 -17.03 -21.75
C ASN A 190 -30.50 -16.76 -21.18
N PRO A 191 -31.41 -17.77 -21.11
CA PRO A 191 -32.76 -17.58 -20.58
C PRO A 191 -32.81 -17.37 -19.06
N TYR A 192 -31.78 -17.80 -18.33
CA TYR A 192 -31.77 -17.73 -16.87
C TYR A 192 -31.49 -16.31 -16.37
N GLY A 193 -30.99 -15.42 -17.24
CA GLY A 193 -30.52 -14.10 -16.85
C GLY A 193 -29.23 -14.16 -16.02
N LEU A 194 -28.72 -12.99 -15.67
CA LEU A 194 -27.60 -12.80 -14.74
C LEU A 194 -28.07 -11.85 -13.64
N GLY A 195 -28.60 -12.43 -12.57
CA GLY A 195 -29.00 -11.70 -11.38
C GLY A 195 -27.82 -11.03 -10.68
N LEU A 196 -28.13 -10.07 -9.81
CA LEU A 196 -27.14 -9.39 -8.96
C LEU A 196 -26.37 -10.39 -8.07
N GLY A 197 -26.94 -11.56 -7.77
CA GLY A 197 -26.29 -12.63 -7.02
C GLY A 197 -24.94 -13.05 -7.59
N SER A 198 -24.80 -13.07 -8.92
CA SER A 198 -23.54 -13.40 -9.62
C SER A 198 -22.37 -12.50 -9.19
N LYS A 199 -22.67 -11.24 -8.88
CA LYS A 199 -21.70 -10.24 -8.41
C LYS A 199 -21.64 -10.19 -6.89
N LEU A 200 -22.80 -10.19 -6.22
CA LEU A 200 -22.93 -10.03 -4.76
C LEU A 200 -22.39 -11.23 -3.97
N PHE A 201 -22.33 -12.42 -4.59
CA PHE A 201 -21.77 -13.60 -3.95
C PHE A 201 -20.37 -13.35 -3.41
N TRP A 202 -19.50 -12.67 -4.18
CA TRP A 202 -18.10 -12.45 -3.79
C TRP A 202 -17.94 -11.46 -2.62
N PRO A 203 -18.52 -10.24 -2.65
CA PRO A 203 -18.51 -9.33 -1.50
C PRO A 203 -19.07 -9.97 -0.23
N VAL A 204 -20.20 -10.69 -0.32
CA VAL A 204 -20.83 -11.31 0.85
C VAL A 204 -19.97 -12.47 1.38
N LEU A 205 -19.37 -13.27 0.50
CA LEU A 205 -18.44 -14.32 0.91
C LEU A 205 -17.23 -13.72 1.63
N PHE A 206 -16.58 -12.71 1.06
CA PHE A 206 -15.41 -12.08 1.66
C PHE A 206 -15.74 -11.36 2.97
N LYS A 207 -16.90 -10.72 3.06
CA LYS A 207 -17.41 -10.16 4.30
C LYS A 207 -17.64 -11.24 5.36
N ARG A 208 -18.30 -12.35 5.01
CA ARG A 208 -18.55 -13.47 5.94
C ARG A 208 -17.25 -14.10 6.44
N GLU A 209 -16.29 -14.35 5.55
CA GLU A 209 -14.96 -14.83 5.94
C GLU A 209 -14.22 -13.78 6.80
N GLY A 210 -14.34 -12.50 6.46
CA GLY A 210 -13.81 -11.38 7.24
C GLY A 210 -14.37 -11.34 8.66
N ILE A 211 -15.69 -11.55 8.83
CA ILE A 211 -16.35 -11.68 10.13
C ILE A 211 -15.81 -12.90 10.87
N THR A 212 -15.64 -14.04 10.19
CA THR A 212 -15.04 -15.23 10.79
C THR A 212 -13.64 -14.92 11.31
N PHE A 213 -12.78 -14.28 10.51
CA PHE A 213 -11.45 -13.86 10.97
C PHE A 213 -11.52 -12.88 12.13
N TRP A 214 -12.48 -11.95 12.11
CA TRP A 214 -12.69 -11.01 13.20
C TRP A 214 -13.15 -11.71 14.47
N LEU A 215 -14.06 -12.69 14.39
CA LEU A 215 -14.51 -13.49 15.53
C LEU A 215 -13.38 -14.37 16.08
N HIS A 216 -12.57 -15.01 15.23
CA HIS A 216 -11.39 -15.75 15.69
C HIS A 216 -10.35 -14.83 16.33
N PHE A 217 -10.21 -13.61 15.80
CA PHE A 217 -9.38 -12.59 16.41
C PHE A 217 -9.93 -12.21 17.79
N LEU A 218 -11.24 -11.94 17.90
CA LEU A 218 -11.90 -11.63 19.17
C LEU A 218 -11.83 -12.80 20.16
N GLU A 219 -11.93 -14.05 19.70
CA GLU A 219 -11.77 -15.24 20.55
C GLU A 219 -10.35 -15.36 21.07
N LYS A 220 -9.33 -15.21 20.22
CA LYS A 220 -7.92 -15.23 20.66
C LYS A 220 -7.59 -14.04 21.56
N PHE A 221 -8.21 -12.89 21.34
CA PHE A 221 -8.08 -11.72 22.17
C PHE A 221 -8.78 -11.91 23.52
N ALA A 222 -9.92 -12.61 23.56
CA ALA A 222 -10.68 -12.90 24.77
C ALA A 222 -10.18 -14.15 25.54
N SER A 223 -9.45 -15.05 24.88
CA SER A 223 -8.90 -16.28 25.45
C SER A 223 -7.47 -16.49 24.93
N PRO A 224 -6.52 -15.68 25.42
CA PRO A 224 -5.14 -15.79 25.00
C PRO A 224 -4.53 -17.13 25.42
N THR A 225 -3.70 -17.71 24.56
CA THR A 225 -3.04 -19.00 24.82
C THR A 225 -2.10 -18.87 26.01
N VAL A 226 -2.28 -19.70 27.03
CA VAL A 226 -1.45 -19.69 28.24
C VAL A 226 -0.24 -20.59 28.05
N ILE A 227 0.95 -20.05 28.26
CA ILE A 227 2.21 -20.77 28.18
C ILE A 227 2.86 -20.74 29.56
N GLY A 228 3.12 -21.91 30.13
CA GLY A 228 3.91 -22.07 31.35
C GLY A 228 5.35 -22.44 31.02
N PHE A 229 6.30 -21.62 31.44
CA PHE A 229 7.74 -21.91 31.35
C PHE A 229 8.17 -22.62 32.64
N THR A 230 8.74 -23.82 32.50
CA THR A 230 9.31 -24.60 33.60
C THR A 230 10.82 -24.78 33.40
N PRO A 231 11.63 -24.86 34.49
CA PRO A 231 13.06 -25.14 34.40
C PRO A 231 13.36 -26.46 33.67
N TYR A 232 14.47 -26.51 32.91
CA TYR A 232 14.86 -27.67 32.10
C TYR A 232 15.26 -28.88 32.96
N GLY A 233 14.67 -30.05 32.69
CA GLY A 233 14.92 -31.34 33.37
C GLY A 233 13.84 -32.39 33.02
N ILE A 234 14.08 -33.68 33.34
CA ILE A 234 13.15 -34.79 33.05
C ILE A 234 11.72 -34.42 33.45
N LEU A 235 10.75 -34.65 32.56
CA LEU A 235 9.32 -34.41 32.80
C LEU A 235 8.86 -35.12 34.07
N SER A 236 8.77 -34.36 35.16
CA SER A 236 8.29 -34.83 36.45
C SER A 236 6.76 -34.94 36.44
N GLU A 237 6.20 -35.76 37.32
CA GLU A 237 4.75 -35.89 37.55
C GLU A 237 4.08 -34.52 37.82
N GLU A 238 4.86 -33.56 38.33
CA GLU A 238 4.47 -32.17 38.55
C GLU A 238 4.29 -31.35 37.26
N GLN A 239 5.12 -31.55 36.23
CA GLN A 239 4.96 -30.87 34.94
C GLN A 239 3.69 -31.35 34.20
N GLN A 240 3.35 -32.63 34.34
CA GLN A 240 2.12 -33.20 33.78
C GLN A 240 0.86 -32.66 34.51
N ASN A 241 0.92 -32.53 35.84
CA ASN A 241 -0.13 -31.92 36.64
C ASN A 241 -0.32 -30.43 36.32
N LEU A 242 0.78 -29.69 36.12
CA LEU A 242 0.73 -28.30 35.67
C LEU A 242 0.07 -28.17 34.29
N LEU A 243 0.45 -29.01 33.31
CA LEU A 243 -0.17 -29.01 31.98
C LEU A 243 -1.67 -29.32 32.04
N ASN A 244 -2.09 -30.27 32.88
CA ASN A 244 -3.50 -30.59 33.08
C ASN A 244 -4.27 -29.43 33.75
N GLN A 245 -3.65 -28.72 34.70
CA GLN A 245 -4.22 -27.52 35.31
C GLN A 245 -4.32 -26.36 34.32
N LEU A 246 -3.27 -26.12 33.53
CA LEU A 246 -3.23 -25.09 32.48
C LEU A 246 -4.27 -25.37 31.38
N SER A 247 -4.47 -26.63 31.02
CA SER A 247 -5.49 -27.03 30.04
C SER A 247 -6.93 -26.80 30.54
N SER A 248 -7.14 -26.76 31.86
CA SER A 248 -8.44 -26.47 32.49
C SER A 248 -8.79 -24.98 32.64
N LEU A 249 -7.87 -24.07 32.27
CA LEU A 249 -8.01 -22.61 32.43
C LEU A 249 -9.09 -21.95 31.57
N ARG A 250 -9.65 -22.65 30.58
CA ARG A 250 -10.57 -22.05 29.57
C ARG A 250 -11.89 -21.47 30.15
N GLY A 251 -12.10 -21.53 31.46
CA GLY A 251 -13.24 -20.91 32.16
C GLY A 251 -13.02 -20.60 33.65
N ARG A 252 -11.78 -20.57 34.15
CA ARG A 252 -11.47 -20.30 35.57
C ARG A 252 -10.49 -19.14 35.72
N ALA A 253 -10.78 -18.22 36.63
CA ALA A 253 -10.09 -16.94 36.76
C ALA A 253 -8.79 -16.96 37.60
N ALA A 254 -8.44 -18.09 38.22
CA ALA A 254 -7.23 -18.19 39.04
C ALA A 254 -6.72 -19.64 39.13
N ILE A 255 -5.40 -19.78 39.13
CA ILE A 255 -4.67 -21.06 39.33
C ILE A 255 -3.47 -20.85 40.24
N THR A 256 -3.03 -21.94 40.86
CA THR A 256 -1.87 -21.98 41.75
C THR A 256 -0.78 -22.82 41.09
N ALA A 257 0.38 -22.23 40.81
CA ALA A 257 1.52 -22.92 40.20
C ALA A 257 2.75 -22.89 41.15
N PRO A 258 3.66 -23.89 41.08
CA PRO A 258 4.86 -23.92 41.91
C PRO A 258 5.76 -22.71 41.69
N ILE A 259 6.44 -22.28 42.77
CA ILE A 259 7.36 -21.15 42.78
C ILE A 259 8.47 -21.36 41.75
N GLY A 260 8.62 -20.41 40.81
CA GLY A 260 9.59 -20.48 39.71
C GLY A 260 8.99 -20.83 38.34
N THR A 261 7.69 -21.10 38.26
CA THR A 261 6.96 -21.29 36.99
C THR A 261 6.48 -19.94 36.46
N ASP A 262 6.96 -19.51 35.28
CA ASP A 262 6.51 -18.27 34.65
C ASP A 262 5.33 -18.58 33.72
N ILE A 263 4.16 -17.97 33.96
CA ILE A 263 2.95 -18.22 33.17
C ILE A 263 2.64 -16.96 32.38
N LYS A 264 2.82 -17.01 31.06
CA LYS A 264 2.57 -15.88 30.15
C LYS A 264 1.42 -16.18 29.20
N PHE A 265 0.66 -15.16 28.88
CA PHE A 265 -0.36 -15.20 27.83
C PHE A 265 0.30 -14.78 26.50
N LEU A 266 0.20 -15.63 25.47
CA LEU A 266 0.74 -15.32 24.15
C LEU A 266 -0.28 -14.45 23.38
N GLU A 267 -0.08 -13.14 23.38
CA GLU A 267 -0.89 -12.20 22.60
C GLU A 267 -0.32 -12.00 21.19
N ALA A 268 -1.18 -12.05 20.17
CA ALA A 268 -0.78 -11.79 18.79
C ALA A 268 -0.72 -10.27 18.53
N ALA A 269 0.44 -9.64 18.73
CA ALA A 269 0.64 -8.23 18.40
C ALA A 269 0.67 -8.03 16.86
N ARG A 270 -0.27 -7.24 16.31
CA ARG A 270 -0.23 -6.73 14.93
C ARG A 270 -0.18 -5.20 14.93
N SER A 271 0.84 -4.63 14.28
CA SER A 271 0.99 -3.18 14.08
C SER A 271 0.74 -2.81 12.61
N GLY A 272 -0.51 -2.53 12.26
CA GLY A 272 -0.93 -2.03 10.95
C GLY A 272 -2.14 -1.10 11.10
N ALA A 273 -2.26 -0.08 10.24
CA ALA A 273 -3.31 0.94 10.31
C ALA A 273 -4.68 0.49 9.77
N VAL A 274 -4.78 -0.74 9.24
CA VAL A 274 -6.01 -1.27 8.63
C VAL A 274 -6.68 -2.23 9.61
N THR A 275 -7.92 -1.95 10.00
CA THR A 275 -8.68 -2.80 10.93
C THR A 275 -9.59 -3.79 10.19
N TYR A 276 -10.00 -4.88 10.86
CA TYR A 276 -11.02 -5.79 10.33
C TYR A 276 -12.35 -5.05 10.10
N GLN A 277 -12.67 -4.07 10.94
CA GLN A 277 -13.85 -3.23 10.77
C GLN A 277 -13.80 -2.41 9.48
N ASP A 278 -12.66 -1.80 9.15
CA ASP A 278 -12.49 -1.06 7.89
C ASP A 278 -12.66 -1.95 6.67
N PHE A 279 -12.15 -3.19 6.75
CA PHE A 279 -12.33 -4.20 5.70
C PHE A 279 -13.81 -4.58 5.51
N LEU A 280 -14.57 -4.76 6.61
CA LEU A 280 -16.00 -5.05 6.52
C LEU A 280 -16.80 -3.85 5.97
N SER A 281 -16.49 -2.64 6.44
CA SER A 281 -17.10 -1.39 5.94
C SER A 281 -16.85 -1.18 4.45
N TYR A 282 -15.67 -1.55 3.95
CA TYR A 282 -15.38 -1.52 2.51
C TYR A 282 -16.33 -2.42 1.72
N TRP A 283 -16.55 -3.67 2.17
CA TRP A 283 -17.46 -4.59 1.47
C TRP A 283 -18.92 -4.17 1.56
N ASP A 284 -19.35 -3.61 2.68
CA ASP A 284 -20.71 -3.05 2.79
C ASP A 284 -20.93 -1.90 1.78
N LYS A 285 -19.93 -1.04 1.57
CA LYS A 285 -19.97 0.00 0.53
C LYS A 285 -20.06 -0.61 -0.87
N GLN A 286 -19.27 -1.63 -1.19
CA GLN A 286 -19.33 -2.30 -2.50
C GLN A 286 -20.69 -2.98 -2.76
N ILE A 287 -21.30 -3.57 -1.72
CA ILE A 287 -22.65 -4.14 -1.79
C ILE A 287 -23.67 -3.05 -2.10
N SER A 288 -23.63 -1.91 -1.41
CA SER A 288 -24.53 -0.77 -1.67
C SER A 288 -24.40 -0.26 -3.11
N ILE A 289 -23.18 -0.09 -3.62
CA ILE A 289 -22.93 0.33 -5.01
C ILE A 289 -23.50 -0.69 -5.99
N CYS A 290 -23.29 -1.99 -5.74
CA CYS A 290 -23.75 -3.04 -6.65
C CYS A 290 -25.29 -3.12 -6.72
N VAL A 291 -25.99 -2.90 -5.61
CA VAL A 291 -27.46 -3.02 -5.57
C VAL A 291 -28.14 -1.71 -5.97
N ASN A 292 -27.74 -0.59 -5.38
CA ASN A 292 -28.46 0.69 -5.51
C ASN A 292 -27.76 1.69 -6.45
N GLY A 293 -26.50 1.46 -6.82
CA GLY A 293 -25.68 2.42 -7.58
C GLY A 293 -25.09 3.57 -6.74
N GLU A 294 -25.25 3.53 -5.42
CA GLU A 294 -24.85 4.59 -4.49
C GLU A 294 -24.42 4.04 -3.11
N THR A 295 -23.77 4.87 -2.29
CA THR A 295 -23.36 4.52 -0.90
C THR A 295 -23.90 5.44 0.19
N LEU A 296 -24.14 6.72 -0.13
CA LEU A 296 -24.27 7.78 0.85
C LEU A 296 -25.62 7.79 1.60
N THR A 297 -26.71 7.29 1.02
CA THR A 297 -28.02 7.35 1.69
C THR A 297 -28.13 6.39 2.87
N THR A 298 -27.18 5.47 3.01
CA THR A 298 -27.13 4.47 4.09
C THR A 298 -25.97 4.74 5.05
N ASP A 299 -24.90 5.42 4.59
CA ASP A 299 -23.65 5.62 5.33
C ASP A 299 -23.34 7.12 5.45
N ILE A 300 -24.13 7.84 6.27
CA ILE A 300 -23.92 9.28 6.51
C ILE A 300 -22.73 9.46 7.44
N GLY A 301 -21.54 9.64 6.86
CA GLY A 301 -20.41 10.27 7.53
C GLY A 301 -20.63 11.78 7.72
N SER A 302 -19.85 12.39 8.62
CA SER A 302 -19.93 13.80 9.05
C SER A 302 -19.64 14.86 7.97
N SER A 303 -19.63 14.51 6.68
CA SER A 303 -19.26 15.38 5.55
C SER A 303 -20.17 15.24 4.32
N GLY A 304 -21.44 14.86 4.49
CA GLY A 304 -22.41 14.81 3.38
C GLY A 304 -23.07 16.17 3.11
N SER A 305 -22.91 16.72 1.89
CA SER A 305 -23.69 17.89 1.45
C SER A 305 -25.10 17.46 1.03
N LYS A 306 -26.09 18.35 1.18
CA LYS A 306 -27.49 18.09 0.79
C LYS A 306 -27.62 17.72 -0.69
N ALA A 307 -26.82 18.35 -1.56
CA ALA A 307 -26.78 18.08 -2.99
C ALA A 307 -26.26 16.67 -3.34
N ALA A 308 -25.31 16.15 -2.56
CA ALA A 308 -24.83 14.78 -2.73
C ALA A 308 -25.95 13.77 -2.39
N SER A 309 -26.69 14.01 -1.29
CA SER A 309 -27.79 13.11 -0.87
C SER A 309 -28.93 13.04 -1.90
N GLU A 310 -29.26 14.16 -2.55
CA GLU A 310 -30.29 14.22 -3.61
C GLU A 310 -29.87 13.42 -4.85
N THR A 311 -28.62 13.58 -5.32
CA THR A 311 -28.08 12.82 -6.46
C THR A 311 -28.09 11.30 -6.20
N HIS A 312 -27.82 10.87 -4.97
CA HIS A 312 -27.83 9.45 -4.61
C HIS A 312 -29.26 8.86 -4.54
N ALA A 313 -30.25 9.63 -4.09
CA ALA A 313 -31.64 9.20 -4.13
C ALA A 313 -32.11 8.98 -5.58
N ASP A 314 -31.67 9.85 -6.51
CA ASP A 314 -32.01 9.72 -7.93
C ASP A 314 -31.45 8.43 -8.56
N GLN A 315 -30.24 7.98 -8.17
CA GLN A 315 -29.66 6.71 -8.68
C GLN A 315 -30.49 5.49 -8.29
N LEU A 316 -30.93 5.42 -7.03
CA LEU A 316 -31.80 4.35 -6.56
C LEU A 316 -33.15 4.35 -7.30
N ASP A 317 -33.73 5.52 -7.51
CA ASP A 317 -34.96 5.69 -8.28
C ASP A 317 -34.82 5.21 -9.72
N MET A 318 -33.72 5.52 -10.40
CA MET A 318 -33.44 5.04 -11.76
C MET A 318 -33.34 3.51 -11.81
N GLY A 319 -32.71 2.90 -10.80
CA GLY A 319 -32.67 1.44 -10.66
C GLY A 319 -34.08 0.84 -10.51
N GLY A 320 -34.92 1.45 -9.67
CA GLY A 320 -36.32 1.05 -9.49
C GLY A 320 -37.18 1.25 -10.75
N ASP A 321 -36.95 2.34 -11.52
CA ASP A 321 -37.60 2.58 -12.81
C ASP A 321 -37.33 1.41 -13.78
N SER A 322 -36.06 1.02 -13.92
CA SER A 322 -35.67 -0.09 -14.80
C SER A 322 -36.28 -1.43 -14.38
N ASP A 323 -36.31 -1.74 -13.08
CA ASP A 323 -36.89 -2.99 -12.58
C ASP A 323 -38.42 -3.02 -12.79
N SER A 324 -39.08 -1.88 -12.56
CA SER A 324 -40.52 -1.71 -12.78
C SER A 324 -40.91 -1.94 -14.24
N ASP A 325 -40.14 -1.40 -15.20
CA ASP A 325 -40.41 -1.57 -16.64
C ASP A 325 -40.30 -3.03 -17.08
N LEU A 326 -39.27 -3.75 -16.62
CA LEU A 326 -39.09 -5.18 -16.91
C LEU A 326 -40.23 -6.02 -16.33
N LEU A 327 -40.65 -5.74 -15.10
CA LEU A 327 -41.74 -6.45 -14.44
C LEU A 327 -43.07 -6.18 -15.15
N SER A 328 -43.33 -4.92 -15.50
CA SER A 328 -44.50 -4.48 -16.26
C SER A 328 -44.60 -5.18 -17.61
N GLY A 329 -43.49 -5.30 -18.33
CA GLY A 329 -43.42 -6.06 -19.58
C GLY A 329 -43.76 -7.54 -19.40
N THR A 330 -43.32 -8.15 -18.31
CA THR A 330 -43.62 -9.56 -18.00
C THR A 330 -45.10 -9.76 -17.68
N LEU A 331 -45.66 -8.93 -16.81
CA LEU A 331 -47.08 -9.00 -16.43
C LEU A 331 -47.99 -8.75 -17.64
N ARG A 332 -47.62 -7.82 -18.53
CA ARG A 332 -48.36 -7.59 -19.78
C ARG A 332 -48.31 -8.81 -20.70
N ARG A 333 -47.13 -9.37 -20.93
CA ARG A 333 -46.91 -10.49 -21.86
C ARG A 333 -47.60 -11.78 -21.38
N ASP A 334 -47.47 -12.09 -20.09
CA ASP A 334 -47.93 -13.37 -19.55
C ASP A 334 -49.33 -13.20 -18.94
N LEU A 335 -49.50 -12.37 -17.90
CA LEU A 335 -50.79 -12.28 -17.18
C LEU A 335 -51.91 -11.61 -17.99
N LEU A 336 -51.69 -10.36 -18.43
CA LEU A 336 -52.75 -9.56 -19.06
C LEU A 336 -53.13 -10.10 -20.43
N THR A 337 -52.15 -10.57 -21.21
CA THR A 337 -52.44 -11.20 -22.51
C THR A 337 -53.31 -12.43 -22.34
N TRP A 338 -53.02 -13.31 -21.37
CA TRP A 338 -53.84 -14.50 -21.15
C TRP A 338 -55.23 -14.18 -20.58
N LEU A 339 -55.34 -13.19 -19.69
CA LEU A 339 -56.62 -12.69 -19.19
C LEU A 339 -57.51 -12.16 -20.33
N VAL A 340 -56.93 -11.37 -21.23
CA VAL A 340 -57.65 -10.84 -22.40
C VAL A 340 -58.02 -11.97 -23.34
N ASP A 341 -57.10 -12.88 -23.66
CA ASP A 341 -57.38 -14.00 -24.57
C ASP A 341 -58.51 -14.91 -24.07
N TYR A 342 -58.61 -15.15 -22.76
CA TYR A 342 -59.66 -16.01 -22.20
C TYR A 342 -61.04 -15.34 -22.14
N ASN A 343 -61.10 -14.02 -21.93
CA ASN A 343 -62.34 -13.32 -21.60
C ASN A 343 -62.82 -12.37 -22.71
N TYR A 344 -61.89 -11.75 -23.44
CA TYR A 344 -62.12 -10.74 -24.46
C TYR A 344 -61.23 -10.98 -25.69
N PRO A 345 -61.34 -12.15 -26.36
CA PRO A 345 -60.50 -12.45 -27.52
C PRO A 345 -60.66 -11.41 -28.62
N GLY A 346 -59.54 -10.88 -29.12
CA GLY A 346 -59.50 -9.82 -30.14
C GLY A 346 -59.43 -8.39 -29.58
N ALA A 347 -59.52 -8.20 -28.27
CA ALA A 347 -59.20 -6.92 -27.64
C ALA A 347 -57.68 -6.67 -27.60
N GLY A 348 -57.26 -5.41 -27.67
CA GLY A 348 -55.89 -5.02 -27.45
C GLY A 348 -55.48 -5.20 -25.98
N VAL A 349 -54.27 -5.72 -25.75
CA VAL A 349 -53.76 -5.97 -24.39
C VAL A 349 -53.48 -4.63 -23.68
N PRO A 350 -54.01 -4.41 -22.46
CA PRO A 350 -53.80 -3.17 -21.72
C PRO A 350 -52.40 -3.10 -21.10
N TRP A 351 -51.90 -1.88 -20.89
CA TRP A 351 -50.60 -1.63 -20.29
C TRP A 351 -50.75 -1.48 -18.79
N LEU A 352 -49.88 -2.13 -18.03
CA LEU A 352 -49.80 -2.04 -16.58
C LEU A 352 -48.40 -1.60 -16.22
N TRP A 353 -48.26 -0.57 -15.39
CA TRP A 353 -46.96 -0.14 -14.86
C TRP A 353 -47.12 0.58 -13.53
N ARG A 354 -46.00 0.73 -12.81
CA ARG A 354 -45.93 1.52 -11.58
C ARG A 354 -45.43 2.94 -11.86
N VAL A 355 -46.20 3.94 -11.45
CA VAL A 355 -45.97 5.36 -11.76
C VAL A 355 -44.91 5.92 -10.82
N ARG A 356 -43.90 6.59 -11.40
CA ARG A 356 -42.94 7.36 -10.62
C ARG A 356 -43.60 8.63 -10.06
N GLN A 357 -43.56 8.81 -8.75
CA GLN A 357 -43.98 10.08 -8.13
C GLN A 357 -43.05 11.21 -8.59
N LYS A 358 -43.62 12.31 -9.09
CA LYS A 358 -42.82 13.47 -9.51
C LYS A 358 -42.25 14.16 -8.27
N ASN A 359 -40.93 14.37 -8.23
CA ASN A 359 -40.30 15.19 -7.21
C ASN A 359 -40.60 16.68 -7.47
N GLU A 360 -41.71 17.19 -6.89
CA GLU A 360 -42.20 18.55 -7.11
C GLU A 360 -41.18 19.63 -6.70
N ARG A 361 -40.33 19.32 -5.72
CA ARG A 361 -39.28 20.22 -5.22
C ARG A 361 -38.13 20.36 -6.20
N ALA A 362 -37.60 19.24 -6.72
CA ALA A 362 -36.55 19.26 -7.74
C ALA A 362 -37.02 19.96 -9.03
N ALA A 363 -38.30 19.79 -9.39
CA ALA A 363 -38.91 20.52 -10.51
C ALA A 363 -39.02 22.03 -10.24
N ALA A 364 -39.30 22.44 -9.00
CA ALA A 364 -39.33 23.84 -8.59
C ALA A 364 -37.93 24.48 -8.60
N ASP A 365 -36.92 23.77 -8.10
CA ASP A 365 -35.52 24.24 -8.09
C ASP A 365 -34.96 24.33 -9.52
N THR A 366 -35.30 23.39 -10.41
CA THR A 366 -34.97 23.47 -11.84
C THR A 366 -35.61 24.68 -12.53
N ARG A 367 -36.86 25.02 -12.17
CA ARG A 367 -37.52 26.24 -12.67
C ARG A 367 -36.85 27.50 -12.15
N LYS A 368 -36.44 27.52 -10.87
CA LYS A 368 -35.71 28.65 -10.27
C LYS A 368 -34.35 28.85 -10.92
N ALA A 369 -33.58 27.78 -11.13
CA ALA A 369 -32.29 27.83 -11.81
C ALA A 369 -32.41 28.33 -13.26
N LYS A 370 -33.45 27.91 -14.00
CA LYS A 370 -33.75 28.47 -15.33
C LYS A 370 -34.09 29.95 -15.29
N ALA A 371 -34.79 30.41 -14.26
CA ALA A 371 -35.12 31.84 -14.09
C ALA A 371 -33.88 32.68 -13.71
N GLU A 372 -32.99 32.17 -12.85
CA GLU A 372 -31.71 32.82 -12.51
C GLU A 372 -30.74 32.85 -13.69
N ALA A 373 -30.67 31.77 -14.49
CA ALA A 373 -29.89 31.75 -15.73
C ALA A 373 -30.42 32.77 -16.76
N ALA A 374 -31.74 32.89 -16.92
CA ALA A 374 -32.34 33.92 -17.78
C ALA A 374 -31.96 35.33 -17.31
N LYS A 375 -32.03 35.60 -16.00
CA LYS A 375 -31.66 36.89 -15.42
C LYS A 375 -30.17 37.23 -15.61
N SER A 376 -29.28 36.25 -15.46
CA SER A 376 -27.83 36.42 -15.72
C SER A 376 -27.53 36.68 -17.20
N THR A 377 -28.30 36.07 -18.11
CA THR A 377 -28.20 36.30 -19.56
C THR A 377 -28.62 37.74 -19.90
N ASP A 378 -29.71 38.22 -19.31
CA ASP A 378 -30.18 39.60 -19.48
C ASP A 378 -29.18 40.63 -18.92
N GLU A 379 -28.61 40.38 -17.74
CA GLU A 379 -27.56 41.23 -17.14
C GLU A 379 -26.30 41.30 -18.02
N ALA A 380 -25.87 40.18 -18.61
CA ALA A 380 -24.75 40.13 -19.54
C ALA A 380 -25.01 40.90 -20.85
N LEU A 381 -26.24 40.81 -21.40
CA LEU A 381 -26.65 41.56 -22.58
C LEU A 381 -26.66 43.07 -22.32
N ILE A 382 -27.09 43.51 -21.14
CA ILE A 382 -27.06 44.92 -20.75
C ILE A 382 -25.61 45.43 -20.69
N GLN A 383 -24.69 44.68 -20.08
CA GLN A 383 -23.26 45.05 -20.03
C GLN A 383 -22.62 45.14 -21.42
N LEU A 384 -23.00 44.23 -22.32
CA LEU A 384 -22.57 44.25 -23.71
C LEU A 384 -23.01 45.54 -24.42
N VAL A 385 -24.30 45.90 -24.28
CA VAL A 385 -24.88 47.11 -24.87
C VAL A 385 -24.27 48.38 -24.26
N MET A 386 -23.99 48.39 -22.97
CA MET A 386 -23.27 49.49 -22.30
C MET A 386 -21.85 49.67 -22.84
N THR A 387 -21.14 48.57 -23.11
CA THR A 387 -19.80 48.62 -23.70
C THR A 387 -19.83 49.06 -25.16
N ALA A 388 -20.87 48.66 -25.90
CA ALA A 388 -21.11 49.11 -27.26
C ALA A 388 -21.33 50.64 -27.36
N ALA A 389 -21.78 51.28 -26.27
CA ALA A 389 -21.92 52.74 -26.20
C ALA A 389 -20.57 53.49 -26.21
N GLN A 390 -19.43 52.79 -26.16
CA GLN A 390 -18.10 53.39 -26.35
C GLN A 390 -17.75 53.59 -27.84
N PHE A 391 -18.55 53.02 -28.75
CA PHE A 391 -18.39 53.20 -30.20
C PHE A 391 -19.32 54.31 -30.70
N ASP A 392 -18.71 55.36 -31.26
CA ASP A 392 -19.42 56.51 -31.83
C ASP A 392 -20.10 56.18 -33.17
N ASP A 393 -19.63 55.13 -33.87
CA ASP A 393 -20.20 54.66 -35.14
C ASP A 393 -21.18 53.49 -34.92
N ASP A 394 -22.38 53.61 -35.52
CA ASP A 394 -23.46 52.63 -35.35
C ASP A 394 -23.13 51.29 -36.01
N ALA A 395 -22.38 51.28 -37.11
CA ALA A 395 -21.97 50.05 -37.78
C ALA A 395 -20.95 49.26 -36.93
N ALA A 396 -19.97 49.96 -36.34
CA ALA A 396 -19.03 49.36 -35.39
C ALA A 396 -19.70 48.87 -34.09
N ALA A 397 -20.68 49.60 -33.55
CA ALA A 397 -21.44 49.18 -32.38
C ALA A 397 -22.31 47.96 -32.66
N ARG A 398 -22.92 47.89 -33.85
CA ARG A 398 -23.69 46.73 -34.30
C ARG A 398 -22.81 45.50 -34.43
N ASP A 399 -21.68 45.63 -35.12
CA ASP A 399 -20.72 44.53 -35.31
C ASP A 399 -20.22 43.99 -33.96
N TYR A 400 -19.92 44.89 -33.02
CA TYR A 400 -19.56 44.54 -31.65
C TYR A 400 -20.66 43.78 -30.92
N ILE A 401 -21.92 44.24 -30.94
CA ILE A 401 -23.05 43.55 -30.27
C ILE A 401 -23.31 42.17 -30.89
N THR A 402 -23.15 42.02 -32.21
CA THR A 402 -23.36 40.75 -32.92
C THR A 402 -22.18 39.78 -32.83
N SER A 403 -21.02 40.25 -32.39
CA SER A 403 -19.82 39.41 -32.26
C SER A 403 -19.85 38.43 -31.08
N PHE A 404 -20.86 38.54 -30.21
CA PHE A 404 -21.04 37.66 -29.04
C PHE A 404 -22.21 36.69 -29.26
N GLU A 405 -22.01 35.41 -28.92
CA GLU A 405 -23.02 34.35 -29.10
C GLU A 405 -24.36 34.60 -28.37
N LEU A 406 -24.38 35.53 -27.41
CA LEU A 406 -25.55 35.98 -26.66
C LEU A 406 -26.67 36.61 -27.53
N THR A 407 -26.35 37.12 -28.71
CA THR A 407 -27.30 37.82 -29.59
C THR A 407 -27.78 36.99 -30.79
N GLY A 408 -27.29 35.75 -30.94
CA GLY A 408 -27.58 34.88 -32.09
C GLY A 408 -29.06 34.47 -32.27
N ASN A 409 -29.89 34.66 -31.23
CA ASN A 409 -31.33 34.40 -31.27
C ASN A 409 -32.18 35.68 -31.35
N LEU A 410 -31.57 36.87 -31.38
CA LEU A 410 -32.26 38.15 -31.51
C LEU A 410 -32.49 38.48 -32.99
N SER A 411 -33.60 39.15 -33.30
CA SER A 411 -33.86 39.61 -34.67
C SER A 411 -32.99 40.83 -35.02
N ASP A 412 -32.70 41.00 -36.31
CA ASP A 412 -31.90 42.14 -36.80
C ASP A 412 -32.48 43.51 -36.38
N GLU A 413 -33.82 43.64 -36.34
CA GLU A 413 -34.53 44.83 -35.87
C GLU A 413 -34.32 45.08 -34.36
N THR A 414 -34.26 44.01 -33.57
CA THR A 414 -33.99 44.11 -32.13
C THR A 414 -32.55 44.56 -31.89
N ILE A 415 -31.61 44.06 -32.70
CA ILE A 415 -30.20 44.44 -32.63
C ILE A 415 -30.02 45.92 -33.01
N ASP A 416 -30.69 46.41 -34.05
CA ASP A 416 -30.65 47.84 -34.43
C ASP A 416 -31.16 48.75 -33.30
N ARG A 417 -32.26 48.36 -32.65
CA ARG A 417 -32.79 49.13 -31.51
C ARG A 417 -31.88 49.12 -30.29
N LEU A 418 -31.16 48.02 -30.04
CA LEU A 418 -30.16 47.95 -28.98
C LEU A 418 -28.96 48.86 -29.29
N VAL A 419 -28.56 48.93 -30.57
CA VAL A 419 -27.53 49.88 -31.03
C VAL A 419 -28.01 51.32 -30.84
N GLU A 420 -29.22 51.68 -31.25
CA GLU A 420 -29.76 53.04 -31.08
C GLU A 420 -29.90 53.43 -29.59
N ALA A 421 -30.36 52.50 -28.75
CA ALA A 421 -30.60 52.74 -27.34
C ALA A 421 -29.32 52.67 -26.48
N ARG A 422 -28.17 52.25 -27.03
CA ARG A 422 -26.93 51.96 -26.27
C ARG A 422 -26.49 53.08 -25.32
N PHE A 423 -26.64 54.33 -25.75
CA PHE A 423 -26.25 55.50 -24.95
C PHE A 423 -27.17 55.78 -23.76
N ALA A 424 -28.41 55.26 -23.77
CA ALA A 424 -29.34 55.39 -22.66
C ALA A 424 -28.98 54.48 -21.48
N PHE A 425 -28.11 53.47 -21.69
CA PHE A 425 -27.68 52.53 -20.66
C PHE A 425 -26.43 52.99 -19.89
N MET A 426 -25.83 54.13 -20.25
CA MET A 426 -24.73 54.72 -19.46
C MET A 426 -25.26 55.58 -18.31
N GLU A 427 -24.71 55.40 -17.10
CA GLU A 427 -25.04 56.24 -15.93
C GLU A 427 -24.64 57.70 -16.19
N GLY A 428 -25.63 58.60 -16.25
CA GLY A 428 -25.42 60.04 -16.35
C GLY A 428 -25.05 60.52 -17.75
N GLY A 429 -26.02 60.52 -18.66
CA GLY A 429 -25.90 61.18 -19.97
C GLY A 429 -25.48 62.65 -19.85
N LYS A 430 -24.21 62.94 -20.12
CA LYS A 430 -23.66 64.21 -20.63
C LYS A 430 -22.18 64.05 -20.97
N ARG A 431 -21.79 64.60 -22.13
CA ARG A 431 -20.41 64.77 -22.59
C ARG A 431 -19.57 65.47 -21.52
N ASP A 432 -18.53 64.78 -21.04
CA ASP A 432 -17.17 65.28 -20.76
C ASP A 432 -16.56 64.59 -19.53
N ARG A 433 -15.80 63.50 -19.75
CA ARG A 433 -14.68 63.01 -18.93
C ARG A 433 -14.06 61.77 -19.60
N ASP A 434 -12.85 61.96 -20.11
CA ASP A 434 -12.08 61.01 -20.91
C ASP A 434 -11.40 59.93 -20.03
N LEU A 435 -11.92 58.70 -20.07
CA LEU A 435 -11.33 57.52 -19.41
C LEU A 435 -10.12 56.94 -20.16
N ARG A 436 -9.80 57.41 -21.37
CA ARG A 436 -8.60 56.98 -22.11
C ARG A 436 -7.29 57.44 -21.46
N LYS A 437 -7.35 58.39 -20.53
CA LYS A 437 -6.20 58.75 -19.68
C LYS A 437 -5.91 57.77 -18.55
N ILE A 438 -6.77 56.78 -18.30
CA ILE A 438 -6.53 55.73 -17.29
C ILE A 438 -6.10 54.40 -17.95
N ALA A 439 -6.46 54.15 -19.21
CA ALA A 439 -6.22 52.89 -19.92
C ALA A 439 -4.91 52.79 -20.72
N ASN A 440 -4.12 53.87 -20.85
CA ASN A 440 -2.77 53.85 -21.45
C ASN A 440 -1.70 53.15 -20.56
N SER A 441 -2.09 52.11 -19.82
CA SER A 441 -1.22 51.38 -18.90
C SER A 441 -1.29 49.85 -18.98
N ASN A 442 -1.87 49.23 -20.03
CA ASN A 442 -1.85 47.75 -20.11
C ASN A 442 -1.51 47.15 -21.51
N PRO A 443 -0.27 46.66 -21.70
CA PRO A 443 0.24 46.09 -22.97
C PRO A 443 -0.14 44.63 -23.30
N VAL A 444 -0.94 43.94 -22.49
CA VAL A 444 -1.09 42.47 -22.58
C VAL A 444 -2.01 42.01 -23.74
N PHE A 445 -2.80 42.91 -24.33
CA PHE A 445 -3.86 42.54 -25.28
C PHE A 445 -3.43 42.36 -26.74
N ALA A 446 -2.18 42.63 -27.11
CA ALA A 446 -1.78 42.78 -28.52
C ALA A 446 -1.20 41.53 -29.21
N ALA A 447 -0.92 40.43 -28.52
CA ALA A 447 -0.09 39.35 -29.08
C ALA A 447 -0.84 38.04 -29.44
N LEU A 448 -2.17 38.01 -29.29
CA LEU A 448 -3.00 36.80 -29.36
C LEU A 448 -3.33 36.29 -30.79
N PHE A 449 -2.76 36.87 -31.84
CA PHE A 449 -3.04 36.50 -33.22
C PHE A 449 -1.75 36.26 -34.02
N ASP A 450 -1.29 35.00 -34.12
CA ASP A 450 -0.68 34.48 -35.36
C ASP A 450 -0.51 32.95 -35.38
N GLY A 451 -0.81 32.32 -36.52
CA GLY A 451 -0.94 30.86 -36.68
C GLY A 451 0.03 30.16 -37.66
N ALA A 452 0.03 28.82 -37.56
CA ALA A 452 0.52 27.75 -38.48
C ALA A 452 2.05 27.51 -38.60
N VAL A 453 2.65 26.29 -38.66
CA VAL A 453 2.36 25.01 -39.37
C VAL A 453 3.04 23.78 -38.67
N LYS A 454 2.47 22.57 -38.79
CA LYS A 454 2.92 21.25 -38.25
C LYS A 454 3.87 20.42 -39.16
N LYS A 455 4.73 19.57 -38.55
CA LYS A 455 5.32 18.34 -39.16
C LYS A 455 5.46 17.20 -38.12
N LYS A 456 5.02 15.96 -38.45
CA LYS A 456 5.10 14.73 -37.62
C LYS A 456 6.39 13.94 -37.91
N VAL A 457 7.18 13.65 -36.87
CA VAL A 457 8.33 12.72 -36.83
C VAL A 457 8.32 12.06 -35.46
N HIS A 458 8.49 10.73 -35.41
CA HIS A 458 8.50 9.82 -34.23
C HIS A 458 7.74 10.37 -33.03
N GLU A 459 6.51 9.91 -32.74
CA GLU A 459 5.75 10.48 -31.61
C GLU A 459 6.63 10.55 -30.37
N PRO A 460 7.14 11.75 -30.02
CA PRO A 460 7.72 11.99 -28.72
C PRO A 460 6.57 11.75 -27.74
N ALA A 461 6.86 11.49 -26.46
CA ALA A 461 5.82 11.67 -25.47
C ALA A 461 5.17 13.04 -25.74
N CYS A 462 3.93 13.03 -26.23
CA CYS A 462 3.24 14.26 -26.54
C CYS A 462 2.90 14.82 -25.17
N PHE A 463 3.50 15.96 -24.80
CA PHE A 463 3.30 16.63 -23.51
C PHE A 463 1.85 17.15 -23.30
N ALA A 464 0.89 16.62 -24.05
CA ALA A 464 -0.52 16.98 -24.07
C ALA A 464 -1.48 15.79 -23.80
N GLU A 465 -0.99 14.60 -23.43
CA GLU A 465 -1.84 13.54 -22.88
C GLU A 465 -2.13 13.78 -21.39
N GLN A 466 -3.36 13.53 -20.94
CA GLN A 466 -3.84 13.86 -19.59
C GLN A 466 -3.26 12.99 -18.44
N ASP A 467 -2.30 12.08 -18.70
CA ASP A 467 -1.65 11.30 -17.63
C ASP A 467 -0.27 10.72 -18.04
N ILE A 468 0.71 11.60 -18.24
CA ILE A 468 2.06 11.23 -18.70
C ILE A 468 2.82 10.39 -17.66
N ALA A 469 2.54 10.58 -16.36
CA ALA A 469 3.19 9.87 -15.27
C ALA A 469 2.76 8.39 -15.21
N ALA A 470 1.46 8.09 -15.40
CA ALA A 470 0.97 6.72 -15.48
C ALA A 470 1.57 5.97 -16.69
N SER A 471 1.62 6.60 -17.86
CA SER A 471 2.22 6.04 -19.09
C SER A 471 3.73 5.75 -18.95
N LEU A 472 4.48 6.60 -18.25
CA LEU A 472 5.91 6.38 -17.98
C LEU A 472 6.15 5.29 -16.94
N ALA A 473 5.35 5.28 -15.87
CA ALA A 473 5.42 4.25 -14.83
C ALA A 473 5.10 2.87 -15.42
N GLU A 474 4.06 2.76 -16.24
CA GLU A 474 3.66 1.52 -16.91
C GLU A 474 4.76 1.00 -17.85
N ARG A 475 5.40 1.88 -18.64
CA ARG A 475 6.55 1.51 -19.49
C ARG A 475 7.80 1.09 -18.71
N LEU A 476 8.05 1.70 -17.56
CA LEU A 476 9.18 1.34 -16.68
C LEU A 476 8.92 0.01 -15.96
N GLU A 477 7.68 -0.19 -15.51
CA GLU A 477 7.21 -1.43 -14.93
C GLU A 477 7.26 -2.57 -15.95
N GLU A 478 6.85 -2.37 -17.20
CA GLU A 478 6.98 -3.37 -18.27
C GLU A 478 8.45 -3.75 -18.53
N ALA A 479 9.34 -2.75 -18.62
CA ALA A 479 10.78 -2.99 -18.86
C ALA A 479 11.46 -3.71 -17.68
N ALA A 480 11.11 -3.37 -16.44
CA ALA A 480 11.62 -4.01 -15.24
C ALA A 480 11.01 -5.41 -15.01
N ALA A 481 9.71 -5.58 -15.26
CA ALA A 481 9.00 -6.84 -15.16
C ALA A 481 9.60 -7.89 -16.09
N LEU A 482 10.01 -7.51 -17.32
CA LEU A 482 10.69 -8.41 -18.26
C LEU A 482 12.06 -8.89 -17.75
N LEU A 483 12.80 -8.08 -16.99
CA LEU A 483 14.06 -8.48 -16.36
C LEU A 483 13.85 -9.46 -15.21
N PHE A 484 12.85 -9.22 -14.37
CA PHE A 484 12.50 -10.11 -13.26
C PHE A 484 11.87 -11.42 -13.75
N GLN A 485 11.00 -11.38 -14.76
CA GLN A 485 10.45 -12.57 -15.41
C GLN A 485 11.57 -13.43 -16.01
N ARG A 486 12.52 -12.86 -16.77
CA ARG A 486 13.67 -13.63 -17.30
C ARG A 486 14.52 -14.28 -16.21
N ARG A 487 14.68 -13.62 -15.05
CA ARG A 487 15.44 -14.16 -13.90
C ARG A 487 14.66 -15.26 -13.17
N LEU A 488 13.35 -15.06 -12.98
CA LEU A 488 12.45 -16.06 -12.39
C LEU A 488 12.28 -17.27 -13.31
N ASP A 489 12.21 -17.07 -14.63
CA ASP A 489 12.19 -18.15 -15.62
C ASP A 489 13.52 -18.91 -15.64
N ALA A 490 14.65 -18.23 -15.47
CA ALA A 490 15.95 -18.88 -15.33
C ALA A 490 16.06 -19.70 -14.02
N ILE A 491 15.57 -19.16 -12.88
CA ILE A 491 15.47 -19.88 -11.60
C ILE A 491 14.54 -21.09 -11.75
N ARG A 492 13.36 -20.90 -12.35
CA ARG A 492 12.36 -21.93 -12.55
C ARG A 492 12.90 -23.03 -13.46
N LYS A 493 13.56 -22.66 -14.55
CA LYS A 493 14.28 -23.60 -15.43
C LYS A 493 15.41 -24.33 -14.68
N ALA A 494 16.13 -23.67 -13.77
CA ALA A 494 17.15 -24.30 -12.94
C ALA A 494 16.56 -25.31 -11.93
N PHE A 495 15.33 -25.10 -11.44
CA PHE A 495 14.61 -26.08 -10.63
C PHE A 495 13.97 -27.20 -11.48
N ASP A 496 13.35 -26.86 -12.61
CA ASP A 496 12.64 -27.81 -13.48
C ASP A 496 13.61 -28.79 -14.19
N GLN A 497 14.86 -28.37 -14.40
CA GLN A 497 15.91 -29.20 -15.01
C GLN A 497 16.75 -29.95 -13.98
N ALA A 498 16.56 -29.68 -12.68
CA ALA A 498 17.27 -30.37 -11.61
C ALA A 498 16.55 -31.65 -11.22
N THR A 499 17.25 -32.78 -11.26
CA THR A 499 16.73 -34.08 -10.84
C THR A 499 16.84 -34.31 -9.32
N ASP A 500 17.63 -33.49 -8.62
CA ASP A 500 17.76 -33.51 -7.16
C ASP A 500 18.06 -32.11 -6.57
N TRP A 501 17.97 -32.02 -5.24
CA TRP A 501 18.16 -30.76 -4.50
C TRP A 501 19.58 -30.19 -4.65
N ASN A 502 20.59 -31.05 -4.82
CA ASN A 502 21.98 -30.62 -4.98
C ASN A 502 22.21 -30.00 -6.37
N GLN A 503 21.57 -30.55 -7.41
CA GLN A 503 21.61 -30.02 -8.76
C GLN A 503 20.85 -28.70 -8.86
N ALA A 504 19.72 -28.56 -8.15
CA ALA A 504 18.99 -27.31 -8.04
C ALA A 504 19.84 -26.23 -7.35
N ALA A 505 20.41 -26.54 -6.17
CA ALA A 505 21.29 -25.63 -5.44
C ALA A 505 22.52 -25.22 -6.27
N THR A 506 23.12 -26.16 -6.99
CA THR A 506 24.25 -25.90 -7.90
C THR A 506 23.89 -24.96 -9.04
N SER A 507 22.74 -25.19 -9.67
CA SER A 507 22.25 -24.36 -10.79
C SER A 507 21.89 -22.95 -10.35
N LEU A 508 21.30 -22.80 -9.15
CA LEU A 508 20.99 -21.51 -8.54
C LEU A 508 22.25 -20.72 -8.17
N LEU A 509 23.26 -21.37 -7.58
CA LEU A 509 24.56 -20.75 -7.30
C LEU A 509 25.26 -20.30 -8.59
N GLY A 510 25.13 -21.07 -9.68
CA GLY A 510 25.61 -20.67 -11.01
C GLY A 510 24.90 -19.43 -11.57
N LEU A 511 23.58 -19.33 -11.41
CA LEU A 511 22.80 -18.15 -11.82
C LEU A 511 23.13 -16.91 -10.99
N ALA A 512 23.24 -17.07 -9.66
CA ALA A 512 23.59 -15.98 -8.75
C ALA A 512 24.97 -15.37 -9.09
N ALA A 513 25.92 -16.20 -9.51
CA ALA A 513 27.25 -15.74 -9.93
C ALA A 513 27.26 -14.91 -11.23
N LEU A 514 26.20 -14.99 -12.05
CA LEU A 514 26.08 -14.27 -13.33
C LEU A 514 25.27 -12.96 -13.22
N TRP A 515 24.62 -12.70 -12.10
CA TRP A 515 23.70 -11.57 -11.95
C TRP A 515 24.41 -10.34 -11.36
N SER A 516 24.49 -9.28 -12.17
CA SER A 516 24.91 -7.94 -11.71
C SER A 516 23.69 -7.03 -11.47
N PRO A 517 23.75 -6.14 -10.45
CA PRO A 517 22.75 -5.09 -10.22
C PRO A 517 22.75 -3.99 -11.30
N ASP A 518 23.80 -3.89 -12.13
CA ASP A 518 24.03 -2.75 -13.03
C ASP A 518 22.92 -2.55 -14.08
N ARG A 519 22.34 -3.64 -14.60
CA ARG A 519 21.29 -3.54 -15.64
C ARG A 519 19.98 -2.97 -15.12
N LEU A 520 19.60 -3.35 -13.90
CA LEU A 520 18.38 -2.82 -13.26
C LEU A 520 18.60 -1.35 -12.86
N ALA A 521 19.79 -1.04 -12.33
CA ALA A 521 20.18 0.32 -11.99
C ALA A 521 20.19 1.25 -13.21
N ALA A 522 20.65 0.77 -14.38
CA ALA A 522 20.61 1.53 -15.63
C ALA A 522 19.17 1.85 -16.09
N THR A 523 18.26 0.89 -16.05
CA THR A 523 16.86 1.09 -16.44
C THR A 523 16.14 2.07 -15.52
N ILE A 524 16.36 1.98 -14.20
CA ILE A 524 15.79 2.90 -13.21
C ILE A 524 16.37 4.31 -13.40
N ARG A 525 17.69 4.42 -13.62
CA ARG A 525 18.36 5.71 -13.87
C ARG A 525 17.77 6.42 -15.09
N ASP A 526 17.58 5.71 -16.19
CA ASP A 526 17.09 6.31 -17.44
C ASP A 526 15.62 6.76 -17.30
N GLY A 527 14.81 6.03 -16.52
CA GLY A 527 13.46 6.43 -16.12
C GLY A 527 13.38 7.67 -15.22
N LEU A 528 14.21 7.71 -14.18
CA LEU A 528 14.28 8.84 -13.24
C LEU A 528 14.77 10.13 -13.92
N ASN A 529 15.67 10.01 -14.90
CA ASN A 529 16.09 11.16 -15.71
C ASN A 529 14.94 11.73 -16.55
N LEU A 530 14.10 10.87 -17.15
CA LEU A 530 12.95 11.31 -17.93
C LEU A 530 11.84 11.93 -17.05
N ALA A 531 11.57 11.33 -15.89
CA ALA A 531 10.64 11.87 -14.89
C ALA A 531 11.10 13.24 -14.33
N SER A 532 12.41 13.39 -14.08
CA SER A 532 13.02 14.65 -13.63
C SER A 532 12.88 15.78 -14.67
N MET A 533 12.95 15.45 -15.96
CA MET A 533 12.73 16.42 -17.04
C MET A 533 11.25 16.85 -17.13
N LEU A 534 10.30 15.94 -16.90
CA LEU A 534 8.86 16.22 -16.89
C LEU A 534 8.38 16.99 -15.65
N GLY A 535 8.88 16.63 -14.47
CA GLY A 535 8.55 17.33 -13.22
C GLY A 535 9.03 18.78 -13.21
N ARG A 536 10.10 19.10 -13.94
CA ARG A 536 10.54 20.49 -14.11
C ARG A 536 9.55 21.31 -14.93
N GLU A 537 8.87 20.73 -15.91
CA GLU A 537 7.89 21.42 -16.76
C GLU A 537 6.56 21.65 -16.03
N ALA A 538 6.07 20.65 -15.27
CA ALA A 538 4.84 20.77 -14.47
C ALA A 538 4.95 21.85 -13.37
N VAL A 539 6.12 22.00 -12.75
CA VAL A 539 6.41 23.03 -11.73
C VAL A 539 6.39 24.45 -12.32
N PHE A 540 6.60 24.62 -13.63
CA PHE A 540 6.45 25.92 -14.28
C PHE A 540 4.99 26.27 -14.63
N LEU A 541 4.09 25.28 -14.72
CA LEU A 541 2.67 25.49 -15.06
C LEU A 541 1.78 25.68 -13.82
N ASP A 542 2.10 25.04 -12.70
CA ASP A 542 1.38 25.19 -11.42
C ASP A 542 1.67 26.51 -10.68
N GLY A 543 2.63 27.31 -11.16
CA GLY A 543 3.03 28.56 -10.52
C GLY A 543 2.07 29.74 -10.73
N GLU A 544 1.07 29.64 -11.62
CA GLU A 544 0.24 30.80 -12.02
C GLU A 544 -1.20 30.77 -11.52
N GLN A 545 -1.70 29.69 -10.93
CA GLN A 545 -3.08 29.64 -10.43
C GLN A 545 -3.19 28.85 -9.13
N THR A 546 -2.88 29.47 -7.99
CA THR A 546 -3.76 29.50 -6.80
C THR A 546 -3.05 30.13 -5.59
N ASP A 547 -3.69 31.17 -5.07
CA ASP A 547 -3.35 31.86 -3.82
C ASP A 547 -3.65 30.98 -2.60
N SER A 548 -2.74 30.05 -2.27
CA SER A 548 -2.58 29.47 -0.92
C SER A 548 -1.35 28.55 -0.91
N PHE A 549 -0.18 29.12 -0.63
CA PHE A 549 1.04 28.34 -0.47
C PHE A 549 0.98 27.57 0.85
N ALA A 550 0.78 26.25 0.73
CA ALA A 550 0.79 25.22 1.78
C ALA A 550 -0.56 24.95 2.48
N ASP A 551 -1.16 23.85 2.05
CA ASP A 551 -2.12 23.05 2.80
C ASP A 551 -1.56 22.69 4.19
N VAL A 552 -2.41 22.71 5.22
CA VAL A 552 -2.02 22.57 6.63
C VAL A 552 -1.38 21.19 6.93
N ASP A 553 -1.64 20.19 6.09
CA ASP A 553 -1.06 18.85 6.19
C ASP A 553 0.39 18.74 5.67
N VAL A 554 0.90 19.74 4.94
CA VAL A 554 2.33 19.80 4.58
C VAL A 554 3.19 20.09 5.83
N PHE A 555 2.62 20.66 6.89
CA PHE A 555 3.35 21.04 8.11
C PHE A 555 3.38 19.95 9.21
N ARG A 556 2.80 18.76 8.98
CA ARG A 556 2.84 17.63 9.93
C ARG A 556 3.39 16.34 9.30
N GLN A 557 4.41 16.45 8.45
CA GLN A 557 5.12 15.26 7.99
C GLN A 557 5.91 14.64 9.16
N ALA A 558 5.64 13.37 9.43
CA ALA A 558 6.39 12.59 10.41
C ALA A 558 7.85 12.49 9.96
N PHE A 559 8.80 12.77 10.86
CA PHE A 559 10.22 12.72 10.52
C PHE A 559 10.68 11.26 10.35
N GLN A 560 10.66 10.79 9.10
CA GLN A 560 10.78 9.39 8.76
C GLN A 560 12.12 8.78 9.20
N GLU A 561 13.22 9.51 9.03
CA GLU A 561 14.57 9.07 9.42
C GLU A 561 14.70 8.89 10.95
N GLN A 562 13.99 9.70 11.74
CA GLN A 562 13.91 9.52 13.19
C GLN A 562 13.11 8.26 13.56
N ILE A 563 11.99 8.01 12.89
CA ILE A 563 11.12 6.84 13.16
C ILE A 563 11.84 5.55 12.77
N GLU A 564 12.49 5.52 11.63
CA GLU A 564 13.35 4.41 11.19
C GLU A 564 14.44 4.14 12.21
N PHE A 565 15.16 5.18 12.63
CA PHE A 565 16.22 5.05 13.61
C PHE A 565 15.73 4.54 14.97
N LEU A 566 14.55 4.95 15.43
CA LEU A 566 14.01 4.46 16.69
C LEU A 566 13.49 3.02 16.58
N ARG A 567 12.81 2.66 15.48
CA ARG A 567 12.22 1.32 15.27
C ARG A 567 13.26 0.23 15.01
N GLN A 568 14.39 0.58 14.39
CA GLN A 568 15.45 -0.38 14.10
C GLN A 568 16.26 -0.78 15.35
N LYS A 569 16.11 -0.07 16.48
CA LYS A 569 16.76 -0.44 17.73
C LYS A 569 16.14 -1.69 18.32
N ARG A 570 16.96 -2.59 18.86
CA ARG A 570 16.52 -3.78 19.58
C ARG A 570 16.28 -3.45 21.06
N PRO A 571 15.10 -3.73 21.64
CA PRO A 571 14.92 -3.69 23.09
C PRO A 571 15.99 -4.52 23.82
N ALA A 572 16.65 -3.93 24.82
CA ALA A 572 17.66 -4.62 25.61
C ALA A 572 17.52 -4.27 27.11
N PRO A 573 17.55 -5.28 28.00
CA PRO A 573 17.39 -5.05 29.43
C PRO A 573 18.62 -4.37 30.02
N THR A 574 18.39 -3.37 30.88
CA THR A 574 19.46 -2.73 31.66
C THR A 574 19.01 -2.57 33.12
N LYS A 575 19.89 -2.84 34.08
CA LYS A 575 19.63 -2.67 35.52
C LYS A 575 19.96 -1.25 35.96
N VAL A 576 21.03 -0.67 35.43
CA VAL A 576 21.45 0.72 35.63
C VAL A 576 21.70 1.39 34.28
N TRP A 577 21.67 2.72 34.24
CA TRP A 577 21.78 3.45 32.98
C TRP A 577 23.15 3.30 32.31
N THR A 578 24.18 2.92 33.07
CA THR A 578 25.55 2.66 32.58
C THR A 578 25.72 1.28 31.93
N ASP A 579 24.71 0.40 31.98
CA ASP A 579 24.77 -0.91 31.30
C ASP A 579 24.71 -0.79 29.77
N ALA A 580 24.28 0.37 29.27
CA ALA A 580 24.29 0.72 27.86
C ALA A 580 24.82 2.15 27.74
N MET A 581 25.89 2.33 26.96
CA MET A 581 26.53 3.63 26.77
C MET A 581 26.93 3.81 25.30
N ARG A 582 27.09 5.07 24.87
CA ARG A 582 27.62 5.43 23.55
C ARG A 582 26.91 4.67 22.42
N GLY A 583 27.66 3.92 21.61
CA GLY A 583 27.16 3.17 20.46
C GLY A 583 26.14 2.07 20.76
N ILE A 584 26.03 1.61 22.01
CA ILE A 584 24.96 0.70 22.40
C ILE A 584 23.60 1.40 22.25
N HIS A 585 23.50 2.70 22.55
CA HIS A 585 22.26 3.46 22.38
C HIS A 585 21.85 3.65 20.93
N ASP A 586 22.76 3.53 19.95
CA ASP A 586 22.39 3.60 18.53
C ASP A 586 21.70 2.32 18.05
N ARG A 587 21.91 1.19 18.74
CA ARG A 587 21.43 -0.13 18.33
C ARG A 587 20.42 -0.74 19.31
N ALA A 588 20.44 -0.33 20.57
CA ALA A 588 19.58 -0.86 21.61
C ALA A 588 18.63 0.21 22.17
N PHE A 589 17.36 -0.16 22.31
CA PHE A 589 16.39 0.61 23.07
C PHE A 589 16.44 0.14 24.52
N VAL A 590 16.80 1.05 25.43
CA VAL A 590 17.06 0.73 26.83
C VAL A 590 16.39 1.74 27.75
N ILE A 591 15.90 1.24 28.88
CA ILE A 591 15.39 2.07 29.99
C ILE A 591 16.02 1.53 31.27
N ALA A 592 16.80 2.36 31.96
CA ALA A 592 17.57 1.93 33.13
C ALA A 592 16.68 1.31 34.23
N GLY A 593 16.91 0.07 34.62
CA GLY A 593 16.10 -0.63 35.63
C GLY A 593 14.88 -1.35 35.06
N ALA A 594 14.63 -1.25 33.75
CA ALA A 594 13.69 -2.10 33.02
C ALA A 594 14.44 -3.32 32.48
N THR A 595 14.11 -4.50 33.02
CA THR A 595 14.74 -5.77 32.64
C THR A 595 13.81 -6.70 31.85
N ASP A 596 12.54 -6.33 31.74
CA ASP A 596 11.55 -7.02 30.93
C ASP A 596 11.57 -6.50 29.48
N LEU A 597 11.76 -7.42 28.52
CA LEU A 597 11.89 -7.10 27.10
C LEU A 597 10.56 -6.66 26.46
N ASP A 598 9.44 -7.20 26.93
CA ASP A 598 8.12 -6.89 26.39
C ASP A 598 7.71 -5.48 26.84
N MET A 599 7.97 -5.14 28.11
CA MET A 599 7.82 -3.79 28.65
C MET A 599 8.68 -2.75 27.91
N LEU A 600 9.93 -3.09 27.61
CA LEU A 600 10.82 -2.23 26.83
C LEU A 600 10.31 -2.03 25.40
N SER A 601 9.80 -3.09 24.78
CA SER A 601 9.19 -3.03 23.44
C SER A 601 7.95 -2.12 23.43
N ASP A 602 7.11 -2.19 24.46
CA ASP A 602 5.95 -1.32 24.61
C ASP A 602 6.34 0.14 24.79
N PHE A 603 7.33 0.43 25.64
CA PHE A 603 7.85 1.79 25.77
C PHE A 603 8.42 2.32 24.45
N GLN A 604 9.14 1.49 23.69
CA GLN A 604 9.67 1.86 22.37
C GLN A 604 8.55 2.18 21.39
N ASN A 605 7.52 1.33 21.34
CA ASN A 605 6.36 1.49 20.45
C ASN A 605 5.57 2.76 20.79
N VAL A 606 5.36 3.06 22.07
CA VAL A 606 4.68 4.28 22.51
C VAL A 606 5.49 5.52 22.10
N ILE A 607 6.81 5.52 22.28
CA ILE A 607 7.64 6.66 21.89
C ILE A 607 7.68 6.81 20.35
N ALA A 608 7.76 5.71 19.60
CA ALA A 608 7.72 5.74 18.14
C ALA A 608 6.37 6.25 17.62
N LYS A 609 5.27 5.86 18.26
CA LYS A 609 3.92 6.39 17.99
C LYS A 609 3.86 7.88 18.32
N ALA A 610 4.43 8.29 19.46
CA ALA A 610 4.45 9.69 19.87
C ALA A 610 5.18 10.60 18.86
N ILE A 611 6.28 10.11 18.29
CA ILE A 611 7.03 10.81 17.24
C ILE A 611 6.22 10.88 15.94
N LYS A 612 5.57 9.78 15.55
CA LYS A 612 4.78 9.71 14.31
C LYS A 612 3.54 10.59 14.35
N ASP A 613 2.80 10.53 15.45
CA ASP A 613 1.48 11.15 15.58
C ASP A 613 1.56 12.56 16.21
N GLY A 614 2.76 13.01 16.60
CA GLY A 614 3.00 14.33 17.20
C GLY A 614 2.44 14.49 18.62
N THR A 615 2.38 13.41 19.41
CA THR A 615 1.75 13.43 20.74
C THR A 615 2.62 14.13 21.80
N THR A 616 2.01 14.56 22.90
CA THR A 616 2.70 15.33 23.95
C THR A 616 3.35 14.46 25.03
N LEU A 617 4.23 15.05 25.85
CA LEU A 617 4.77 14.38 27.05
C LEU A 617 3.68 13.94 28.02
N GLU A 618 2.54 14.64 28.08
CA GLU A 618 1.41 14.25 28.92
C GLU A 618 0.72 12.99 28.40
N ASP A 619 0.69 12.79 27.07
CA ASP A 619 0.15 11.57 26.48
C ASP A 619 1.08 10.38 26.73
N PHE A 620 2.40 10.60 26.62
CA PHE A 620 3.38 9.59 27.03
C PHE A 620 3.27 9.24 28.51
N ARG A 621 2.99 10.22 29.39
CA ARG A 621 2.82 9.99 30.82
C ARG A 621 1.65 9.07 31.15
N LYS A 622 0.54 9.16 30.40
CA LYS A 622 -0.61 8.25 30.55
C LYS A 622 -0.25 6.83 30.13
N GLU A 623 0.40 6.68 28.99
CA GLU A 623 0.88 5.37 28.52
C GLU A 623 1.97 4.79 29.41
N PHE A 624 2.82 5.64 29.99
CA PHE A 624 3.85 5.22 30.94
C PHE A 624 3.23 4.62 32.19
N ASP A 625 2.21 5.26 32.77
CA ASP A 625 1.51 4.71 33.94
C ASP A 625 0.81 3.39 33.61
N ARG A 626 0.21 3.30 32.40
CA ARG A 626 -0.41 2.08 31.91
C ARG A 626 0.60 0.94 31.81
N ILE A 627 1.76 1.18 31.20
CA ILE A 627 2.83 0.19 31.04
C ILE A 627 3.41 -0.19 32.42
N VAL A 628 3.71 0.77 33.29
CA VAL A 628 4.20 0.50 34.65
C VAL A 628 3.22 -0.38 35.42
N ALA A 629 1.92 -0.07 35.36
CA ALA A 629 0.88 -0.85 36.02
C ALA A 629 0.74 -2.25 35.42
N GLN A 630 0.79 -2.36 34.08
CA GLN A 630 0.69 -3.62 33.34
C GLN A 630 1.81 -4.60 33.70
N TYR A 631 3.05 -4.13 33.76
CA TYR A 631 4.22 -4.97 34.04
C TYR A 631 4.63 -4.99 35.52
N GLY A 632 3.88 -4.31 36.40
CA GLY A 632 4.17 -4.23 37.84
C GLY A 632 5.55 -3.62 38.14
N TRP A 633 6.05 -2.73 37.28
CA TRP A 633 7.44 -2.28 37.34
C TRP A 633 7.65 -1.22 38.42
N SER A 634 8.33 -1.60 39.50
CA SER A 634 8.79 -0.65 40.51
C SER A 634 10.09 0.03 40.04
N TYR A 635 10.03 1.35 39.85
CA TYR A 635 11.19 2.16 39.44
C TYR A 635 11.63 3.15 40.52
N LYS A 636 12.86 3.66 40.40
CA LYS A 636 13.42 4.68 41.31
C LYS A 636 13.24 6.09 40.72
N GLY A 637 12.91 7.05 41.59
CA GLY A 637 12.72 8.46 41.25
C GLY A 637 11.24 8.87 41.11
N GLU A 638 10.97 10.17 41.16
CA GLU A 638 9.61 10.70 41.01
C GLU A 638 9.07 10.46 39.59
N ARG A 639 7.80 10.11 39.47
CA ARG A 639 7.11 9.86 38.19
C ARG A 639 7.37 10.96 37.17
N GLY A 640 7.14 12.22 37.55
CA GLY A 640 7.25 13.37 36.65
C GLY A 640 8.65 13.54 36.05
N TRP A 641 9.68 13.29 36.85
CA TRP A 641 11.08 13.28 36.40
C TRP A 641 11.36 12.06 35.52
N ARG A 642 10.91 10.87 35.94
CA ARG A 642 11.18 9.60 35.26
C ARG A 642 10.62 9.55 33.84
N THR A 643 9.34 9.89 33.68
CA THR A 643 8.69 9.89 32.36
C THR A 643 9.36 10.88 31.42
N ARG A 644 9.74 12.05 31.96
CA ARG A 644 10.39 13.11 31.20
C ARG A 644 11.75 12.66 30.68
N VAL A 645 12.58 12.06 31.53
CA VAL A 645 13.90 11.58 31.14
C VAL A 645 13.79 10.50 30.06
N ILE A 646 12.90 9.51 30.21
CA ILE A 646 12.74 8.44 29.23
C ILE A 646 12.28 8.99 27.87
N PHE A 647 11.25 9.84 27.89
CA PHE A 647 10.67 10.41 26.68
C PHE A 647 11.63 11.37 25.99
N GLU A 648 12.09 12.41 26.69
CA GLU A 648 12.94 13.45 26.10
C GLU A 648 14.26 12.87 25.59
N THR A 649 14.89 11.94 26.33
CA THR A 649 16.16 11.32 25.90
C THR A 649 15.97 10.50 24.63
N ASN A 650 14.97 9.62 24.56
CA ASN A 650 14.76 8.77 23.38
C ASN A 650 14.28 9.58 22.17
N VAL A 651 13.40 10.58 22.37
CA VAL A 651 12.95 11.47 21.30
C VAL A 651 14.11 12.33 20.80
N ARG A 652 14.92 12.92 21.69
CA ARG A 652 16.01 13.81 21.26
C ARG A 652 17.15 13.07 20.57
N THR A 653 17.57 11.94 21.11
CA THR A 653 18.64 11.12 20.50
C THR A 653 18.22 10.57 19.15
N SER A 654 16.98 10.10 19.00
CA SER A 654 16.47 9.64 17.70
C SER A 654 16.31 10.77 16.68
N TYR A 655 15.84 11.94 17.11
CA TYR A 655 15.73 13.12 16.25
C TYR A 655 17.12 13.56 15.74
N MET A 656 18.11 13.62 16.64
CA MET A 656 19.48 14.00 16.26
C MET A 656 20.16 12.96 15.36
N ALA A 657 19.89 11.66 15.55
CA ALA A 657 20.35 10.63 14.63
C ALA A 657 19.71 10.74 13.24
N GLY A 658 18.41 10.99 13.16
CA GLY A 658 17.74 11.26 11.87
C GLY A 658 18.30 12.51 11.19
N ARG A 659 18.55 13.57 11.96
CA ARG A 659 19.16 14.81 11.46
C ARG A 659 20.59 14.58 10.97
N LEU A 660 21.39 13.78 11.68
CA LEU A 660 22.73 13.42 11.25
C LEU A 660 22.72 12.74 9.88
N LYS A 661 21.81 11.77 9.68
CA LYS A 661 21.58 11.10 8.39
C LYS A 661 21.25 12.07 7.27
N GLN A 662 20.34 13.01 7.49
CA GLN A 662 20.03 14.05 6.50
C GLN A 662 21.21 15.00 6.24
N MET A 663 21.94 15.37 7.28
CA MET A 663 23.06 16.32 7.18
C MET A 663 24.29 15.74 6.50
N ARG A 664 24.44 14.41 6.53
CA ARG A 664 25.51 13.66 5.89
C ARG A 664 25.17 13.10 4.51
N ASP A 665 23.94 13.31 4.04
CA ASP A 665 23.60 13.02 2.65
C ASP A 665 24.67 13.65 1.72
N PRO A 666 25.26 12.89 0.78
CA PRO A 666 26.34 13.39 -0.08
C PRO A 666 25.99 14.71 -0.79
N ASP A 667 24.73 14.91 -1.17
CA ASP A 667 24.29 16.15 -1.81
C ASP A 667 24.18 17.31 -0.82
N VAL A 668 23.74 17.03 0.41
CA VAL A 668 23.68 18.04 1.48
C VAL A 668 25.09 18.45 1.90
N VAL A 669 26.00 17.52 2.08
CA VAL A 669 27.41 17.79 2.41
C VAL A 669 28.06 18.60 1.29
N ARG A 670 27.83 18.23 0.02
CA ARG A 670 28.38 18.95 -1.13
C ARG A 670 27.88 20.39 -1.22
N LEU A 671 26.60 20.64 -0.94
CA LEU A 671 25.99 21.97 -1.04
C LEU A 671 26.14 22.81 0.23
N ARG A 672 26.22 22.16 1.40
CA ARG A 672 26.20 22.77 2.73
C ARG A 672 27.25 22.11 3.67
N PRO A 673 28.55 22.21 3.35
CA PRO A 673 29.62 21.47 4.03
C PRO A 673 29.96 21.98 5.44
N PHE A 674 29.33 23.05 5.91
CA PHE A 674 29.62 23.65 7.21
C PHE A 674 28.48 23.40 8.19
N TRP A 675 28.82 23.07 9.43
CA TRP A 675 27.88 22.84 10.51
C TRP A 675 28.03 23.93 11.56
N GLN A 676 26.89 24.47 11.99
CA GLN A 676 26.82 25.49 13.04
C GLN A 676 26.21 24.90 14.31
N TYR A 677 26.91 25.00 15.43
CA TYR A 677 26.40 24.60 16.73
C TYR A 677 25.35 25.60 17.24
N ARG A 678 24.16 25.13 17.59
CA ARG A 678 23.05 25.96 18.07
C ARG A 678 22.63 25.56 19.47
N HIS A 679 23.06 26.34 20.47
CA HIS A 679 22.47 26.30 21.80
C HIS A 679 20.98 26.65 21.78
N GLY A 680 20.19 25.95 22.59
CA GLY A 680 18.78 26.27 22.83
C GLY A 680 17.85 26.08 21.63
N GLU A 681 18.23 25.25 20.66
CA GLU A 681 17.48 25.03 19.41
C GLU A 681 16.02 24.62 19.64
N THR A 682 15.79 23.66 20.53
CA THR A 682 14.42 23.17 20.82
C THR A 682 13.76 23.90 21.97
N ARG A 683 14.55 24.44 22.90
CA ARG A 683 14.08 25.18 24.08
C ARG A 683 15.24 25.95 24.70
N VAL A 684 15.00 27.18 25.14
CA VAL A 684 15.96 27.97 25.91
C VAL A 684 16.03 27.43 27.35
N PRO A 685 17.19 26.93 27.82
CA PRO A 685 17.34 26.47 29.21
C PRO A 685 17.36 27.65 30.18
N LEU A 686 16.72 27.50 31.35
CA LEU A 686 16.76 28.49 32.45
C LEU A 686 18.18 28.66 33.02
N HIS A 687 18.93 27.55 33.10
CA HIS A 687 20.32 27.52 33.53
C HIS A 687 21.16 26.89 32.42
N PRO A 688 21.56 27.66 31.40
CA PRO A 688 22.34 27.14 30.28
C PRO A 688 23.76 26.78 30.72
N ARG A 689 24.27 25.62 30.25
CA ARG A 689 25.67 25.22 30.49
C ARG A 689 26.60 26.24 29.81
N LYS A 690 27.56 26.79 30.57
CA LYS A 690 28.46 27.86 30.10
C LYS A 690 29.20 27.49 28.82
N GLN A 691 29.65 26.24 28.71
CA GLN A 691 30.34 25.72 27.53
C GLN A 691 29.42 25.70 26.30
N HIS A 692 28.16 25.28 26.45
CA HIS A 692 27.22 25.21 25.32
C HIS A 692 26.85 26.60 24.79
N LEU A 693 26.80 27.61 25.67
CA LEU A 693 26.67 29.01 25.26
C LEU A 693 27.90 29.51 24.52
N ALA A 694 29.10 29.15 24.99
CA ALA A 694 30.35 29.51 24.34
C ALA A 694 30.47 28.90 22.93
N TRP A 695 29.93 27.69 22.73
CA TRP A 695 29.88 27.04 21.41
C TRP A 695 28.74 27.56 20.52
N HIS A 696 27.81 28.37 21.02
CA HIS A 696 26.70 28.86 20.21
C HIS A 696 27.20 29.73 19.05
N GLY A 697 26.87 29.32 17.82
CA GLY A 697 27.30 30.03 16.62
C GLY A 697 28.67 29.59 16.10
N LEU A 698 29.35 28.65 16.76
CA LEU A 698 30.58 28.01 16.27
C LEU A 698 30.27 27.28 14.96
N ILE A 699 31.00 27.59 13.90
CA ILE A 699 30.85 27.02 12.56
C ILE A 699 32.10 26.22 12.22
N LEU A 700 32.00 24.90 12.14
CA LEU A 700 33.09 24.02 11.73
C LEU A 700 32.71 23.29 10.44
N ARG A 701 33.69 22.67 9.78
CA ARG A 701 33.39 21.76 8.66
C ARG A 701 32.70 20.49 9.18
N TYR A 702 31.87 19.85 8.38
CA TYR A 702 31.05 18.70 8.80
C TYR A 702 31.85 17.49 9.29
N ASP A 703 33.10 17.36 8.86
CA ASP A 703 34.05 16.27 9.13
C ASP A 703 35.14 16.69 10.16
N ASP A 704 34.96 17.82 10.84
CA ASP A 704 35.85 18.22 11.91
C ASP A 704 35.74 17.23 13.11
N PRO A 705 36.85 16.65 13.61
CA PRO A 705 36.82 15.66 14.70
C PRO A 705 36.13 16.16 15.97
N TRP A 706 36.06 17.48 16.18
CA TRP A 706 35.34 18.06 17.32
C TRP A 706 33.90 17.58 17.39
N TRP A 707 33.24 17.37 16.24
CA TRP A 707 31.87 16.87 16.21
C TRP A 707 31.74 15.45 16.78
N GLU A 708 32.76 14.60 16.71
CA GLU A 708 32.66 13.18 17.12
C GLU A 708 32.21 13.04 18.56
N THR A 709 32.63 13.98 19.41
CA THR A 709 32.30 14.03 20.83
C THR A 709 31.30 15.14 21.18
N HIS A 710 31.24 16.23 20.41
CA HIS A 710 30.44 17.43 20.74
C HIS A 710 29.15 17.60 19.93
N PHE A 711 28.77 16.62 19.10
CA PHE A 711 27.47 16.64 18.40
C PHE A 711 26.31 16.38 19.39
N PRO A 712 25.33 17.31 19.50
CA PRO A 712 24.23 17.17 20.44
C PRO A 712 23.37 15.91 20.24
N PRO A 713 22.76 15.38 21.32
CA PRO A 713 22.72 15.91 22.68
C PRO A 713 23.99 15.62 23.49
N ASN A 714 24.57 16.67 24.09
CA ASN A 714 25.82 16.60 24.87
C ASN A 714 25.60 16.30 26.37
N GLY A 715 24.44 15.76 26.73
CA GLY A 715 24.08 15.52 28.12
C GLY A 715 22.58 15.45 28.37
N TRP A 716 22.23 15.19 29.62
CA TRP A 716 20.83 15.09 30.04
C TRP A 716 20.10 16.41 29.81
N VAL A 717 18.88 16.33 29.27
CA VAL A 717 18.01 17.49 29.00
C VAL A 717 18.65 18.53 28.05
N CYS A 718 19.60 18.11 27.20
CA CYS A 718 20.22 18.98 26.22
C CYS A 718 19.22 19.41 25.13
N SER A 719 19.10 20.72 24.90
CA SER A 719 18.24 21.31 23.87
C SER A 719 19.02 21.88 22.67
N CYS A 720 20.34 21.72 22.65
CA CYS A 720 21.24 22.17 21.59
C CYS A 720 21.08 21.30 20.33
N GLY A 721 21.33 21.84 19.14
CA GLY A 721 21.39 21.09 17.89
C GLY A 721 22.31 21.71 16.87
N VAL A 722 22.18 21.30 15.60
CA VAL A 722 23.14 21.63 14.55
C VAL A 722 22.43 22.03 13.26
N ARG A 723 22.92 23.11 12.63
CA ARG A 723 22.41 23.64 11.36
C ARG A 723 23.46 23.52 10.26
N THR A 724 23.08 23.05 9.07
CA THR A 724 23.95 23.04 7.89
C THR A 724 23.96 24.41 7.19
N LEU A 725 25.14 24.87 6.77
CA LEU A 725 25.39 26.15 6.12
C LEU A 725 26.14 25.94 4.80
N SER A 726 25.74 26.70 3.78
CA SER A 726 26.46 26.79 2.50
C SER A 726 27.58 27.84 2.57
N GLN A 727 28.49 27.83 1.59
CA GLN A 727 29.50 28.89 1.47
C GLN A 727 28.87 30.28 1.37
N ALA A 728 27.73 30.42 0.68
CA ALA A 728 27.01 31.69 0.57
C ALA A 728 26.44 32.15 1.91
N ASP A 729 26.01 31.21 2.77
CA ASP A 729 25.56 31.53 4.13
C ASP A 729 26.72 32.05 5.00
N LEU A 730 27.92 31.47 4.87
CA LEU A 730 29.13 31.97 5.55
C LEU A 730 29.48 33.39 5.10
N THR A 731 29.46 33.66 3.79
CA THR A 731 29.69 35.00 3.24
C THR A 731 28.65 36.00 3.76
N ARG A 732 27.37 35.61 3.86
CA ARG A 732 26.30 36.45 4.43
C ARG A 732 26.51 36.73 5.92
N LEU A 733 27.13 35.80 6.64
CA LEU A 733 27.55 35.97 8.03
C LEU A 733 28.88 36.75 8.16
N GLY A 734 29.44 37.25 7.05
CA GLY A 734 30.69 38.01 7.03
C GLY A 734 31.95 37.16 7.24
N LYS A 735 31.86 35.83 7.09
CA LYS A 735 32.98 34.89 7.28
C LYS A 735 33.56 34.44 5.94
N SER A 736 34.88 34.37 5.86
CA SER A 736 35.61 33.84 4.69
C SER A 736 35.80 32.32 4.73
N GLY A 737 35.57 31.67 5.88
CA GLY A 737 35.72 30.23 6.08
C GLY A 737 35.17 29.77 7.44
N PRO A 738 35.26 28.48 7.79
CA PRO A 738 34.86 27.97 9.09
C PRO A 738 35.75 28.53 10.22
N ASP A 739 35.23 28.50 11.44
CA ASP A 739 35.98 28.80 12.66
C ASP A 739 37.00 27.70 12.96
N GLN A 740 37.91 27.95 13.89
CA GLN A 740 38.79 26.91 14.44
C GLN A 740 38.10 26.24 15.64
N ALA A 741 38.21 24.92 15.73
CA ALA A 741 37.67 24.16 16.84
C ALA A 741 38.30 24.63 18.17
N PRO A 742 37.52 24.83 19.25
CA PRO A 742 38.06 25.04 20.58
C PRO A 742 38.94 23.85 20.99
N GLY A 743 40.07 24.11 21.65
CA GLY A 743 40.94 23.03 22.14
C GLY A 743 40.20 22.09 23.11
N GLU A 744 40.50 20.79 23.05
CA GLU A 744 39.91 19.77 23.91
C GLU A 744 40.43 19.88 25.34
N LEU A 745 39.70 20.58 26.20
CA LEU A 745 39.93 20.57 27.63
C LEU A 745 39.19 19.36 28.22
N SER A 746 39.90 18.42 28.84
CA SER A 746 39.28 17.34 29.62
C SER A 746 38.98 17.82 31.04
N SER A 747 37.96 17.23 31.67
CA SER A 747 37.63 17.42 33.08
C SER A 747 37.57 16.05 33.76
N PRO A 748 38.24 15.87 34.90
CA PRO A 748 38.20 14.59 35.62
C PRO A 748 36.82 14.40 36.26
N ILE A 749 36.20 13.26 35.98
CA ILE A 749 34.93 12.82 36.59
C ILE A 749 35.13 11.45 37.25
N ILE A 750 34.46 11.22 38.36
CA ILE A 750 34.46 9.90 39.01
C ILE A 750 33.41 9.05 38.30
N ASP A 751 33.84 7.93 37.71
CA ASP A 751 32.95 6.93 37.12
C ASP A 751 32.00 6.41 38.23
N PRO A 752 30.68 6.56 38.07
CA PRO A 752 29.71 6.18 39.09
C PRO A 752 29.58 4.67 39.31
N VAL A 753 30.11 3.83 38.40
CA VAL A 753 30.09 2.36 38.49
C VAL A 753 31.37 1.83 39.10
N THR A 754 32.52 2.28 38.60
CA THR A 754 33.83 1.73 39.01
C THR A 754 34.49 2.53 40.13
N GLY A 755 34.01 3.75 40.41
CA GLY A 755 34.61 4.67 41.38
C GLY A 755 35.96 5.24 40.94
N LYS A 756 36.40 4.97 39.69
CA LYS A 756 37.69 5.41 39.16
C LYS A 756 37.61 6.80 38.55
N LEU A 757 38.68 7.57 38.67
CA LEU A 757 38.83 8.85 37.97
C LEU A 757 38.92 8.57 36.46
N THR A 758 38.00 9.14 35.69
CA THR A 758 37.96 9.07 34.22
C THR A 758 37.93 10.48 33.66
N GLU A 759 38.53 10.71 32.50
CA GLU A 759 38.50 12.02 31.84
C GLU A 759 37.36 12.10 30.83
N THR A 760 36.60 13.21 30.84
CA THR A 760 35.55 13.51 29.86
C THR A 760 35.76 14.91 29.28
N PRO A 761 35.42 15.16 27.99
CA PRO A 761 35.47 16.49 27.42
C PRO A 761 34.67 17.51 28.23
N GLN A 762 35.24 18.69 28.47
CA GLN A 762 34.61 19.71 29.30
C GLN A 762 33.30 20.21 28.68
N GLY A 763 32.20 20.09 29.42
CA GLY A 763 30.88 20.51 28.97
C GLY A 763 30.03 19.40 28.35
N ILE A 764 30.54 18.17 28.29
CA ILE A 764 29.79 16.97 27.89
C ILE A 764 29.58 16.09 29.14
N ASP A 765 28.35 15.62 29.35
CA ASP A 765 28.05 14.72 30.47
C ASP A 765 28.60 13.29 30.18
N TYR A 766 29.00 12.54 31.21
CA TYR A 766 29.54 11.17 31.07
C TYR A 766 28.60 10.25 30.27
N GLY A 767 29.11 9.62 29.21
CA GLY A 767 28.38 8.71 28.31
C GLY A 767 27.66 9.36 27.13
N TRP A 768 27.74 10.69 27.00
CA TRP A 768 27.18 11.48 25.89
C TRP A 768 28.25 11.96 24.89
N ASP A 769 29.47 11.47 25.02
CA ASP A 769 30.64 11.75 24.20
C ASP A 769 30.61 10.97 22.87
N TYR A 770 29.50 11.07 22.12
CA TYR A 770 29.33 10.44 20.81
C TYR A 770 28.25 11.13 19.97
N MET A 771 28.32 10.99 18.64
CA MET A 771 27.25 11.40 17.72
C MET A 771 26.15 10.33 17.61
N PRO A 772 24.89 10.58 18.01
CA PRO A 772 23.81 9.61 17.80
C PRO A 772 23.60 9.30 16.31
N GLY A 773 23.53 8.02 15.95
CA GLY A 773 23.33 7.54 14.58
C GLY A 773 24.62 7.31 13.78
N HIS A 774 25.75 7.85 14.22
CA HIS A 774 27.01 7.74 13.47
C HIS A 774 27.50 6.30 13.31
N LEU A 775 27.35 5.47 14.33
CA LEU A 775 27.79 4.06 14.32
C LEU A 775 26.87 3.13 13.53
N TRP A 776 25.74 3.65 13.05
CA TRP A 776 24.81 2.97 12.15
C TRP A 776 25.16 3.21 10.66
N GLU A 777 25.61 4.43 10.32
CA GLU A 777 26.01 4.81 8.95
C GLU A 777 27.29 4.11 8.46
N GLN A 778 28.12 3.61 9.36
CA GLN A 778 29.41 2.97 9.06
C GLN A 778 29.33 1.49 8.61
N GLY A 779 28.16 0.96 8.21
CA GLY A 779 28.01 -0.30 7.45
C GLY A 779 28.76 -1.57 7.95
N LEU A 780 28.02 -2.43 8.67
CA LEU A 780 28.22 -3.89 8.91
C LEU A 780 29.43 -4.34 9.76
N THR A 781 29.20 -4.56 11.06
CA THR A 781 29.17 -5.88 11.74
C THR A 781 28.44 -5.70 13.10
N PRO A 782 27.50 -6.58 13.51
CA PRO A 782 26.99 -6.60 14.87
C PRO A 782 28.11 -7.00 15.83
N SER A 783 28.21 -6.27 16.92
CA SER A 783 28.95 -6.66 18.12
C SER A 783 28.21 -7.81 18.81
N ALA A 784 28.38 -9.05 18.31
CA ALA A 784 28.24 -10.28 19.08
C ALA A 784 28.73 -11.50 18.27
N ILE A 785 29.94 -12.01 18.53
CA ILE A 785 30.32 -13.39 18.17
C ILE A 785 31.13 -14.06 19.30
N LEU A 786 30.48 -15.07 19.89
CA LEU A 786 30.93 -16.42 20.31
C LEU A 786 32.23 -16.65 21.10
N ASP A 787 32.10 -17.55 22.08
CA ASP A 787 33.11 -18.59 22.36
C ASP A 787 32.51 -20.00 22.12
N GLU A 788 33.41 -20.91 21.72
CA GLU A 788 33.19 -22.10 20.88
C GLU A 788 33.10 -23.42 21.66
N GLY A 789 32.51 -24.45 21.01
CA GLY A 789 33.23 -25.72 20.81
C GLY A 789 32.40 -27.01 20.86
N THR A 790 32.16 -27.64 19.71
CA THR A 790 32.64 -29.01 19.40
C THR A 790 32.54 -29.34 17.90
N LEU A 791 33.39 -30.26 17.44
CA LEU A 791 33.62 -30.70 16.05
C LEU A 791 33.00 -32.08 15.77
N LEU A 792 32.87 -32.40 14.46
CA LEU A 792 32.92 -33.71 13.74
C LEU A 792 31.57 -34.25 13.21
N PRO A 793 31.53 -35.19 12.24
CA PRO A 793 32.25 -35.31 10.94
C PRO A 793 31.25 -35.63 9.78
N ASP A 794 31.28 -34.97 8.62
CA ASP A 794 31.74 -35.55 7.34
C ASP A 794 31.48 -34.48 6.23
N HIS A 795 32.56 -34.10 5.54
CA HIS A 795 32.80 -32.78 4.91
C HIS A 795 32.58 -31.57 5.85
N PRO A 796 33.57 -31.20 6.66
CA PRO A 796 33.38 -30.59 7.98
C PRO A 796 32.82 -29.15 8.04
N ARG A 797 32.45 -28.53 6.92
CA ARG A 797 31.84 -27.18 6.90
C ARG A 797 30.90 -26.89 5.72
N MET A 798 30.97 -27.60 4.60
CA MET A 798 30.27 -27.21 3.35
C MET A 798 29.11 -28.15 3.03
N ALA A 799 27.91 -27.60 2.86
CA ALA A 799 26.71 -28.33 2.47
C ALA A 799 26.61 -28.61 0.96
N VAL A 800 27.23 -27.77 0.11
CA VAL A 800 27.13 -27.85 -1.36
C VAL A 800 28.50 -27.57 -1.99
N ALA A 801 28.92 -28.41 -2.95
CA ALA A 801 30.15 -28.25 -3.72
C ALA A 801 29.83 -28.19 -5.22
N VAL A 802 30.29 -27.14 -5.92
CA VAL A 802 30.00 -26.89 -7.34
C VAL A 802 31.24 -27.09 -8.21
N ASP A 803 32.36 -26.49 -7.83
CA ASP A 803 33.64 -26.65 -8.49
C ASP A 803 34.58 -27.48 -7.59
N GLN A 804 35.36 -28.38 -8.19
CA GLN A 804 36.37 -29.15 -7.47
C GLN A 804 37.67 -28.33 -7.35
N PRO A 805 38.24 -28.17 -6.14
CA PRO A 805 39.49 -27.46 -5.97
C PRO A 805 40.64 -28.22 -6.66
N GLU A 806 41.58 -27.48 -7.27
CA GLU A 806 42.78 -28.12 -7.82
C GLU A 806 43.63 -28.70 -6.67
N PRO A 807 44.43 -29.76 -6.89
CA PRO A 807 45.30 -30.32 -5.86
C PRO A 807 46.14 -29.23 -5.19
N MET A 808 46.26 -29.28 -3.86
CA MET A 808 46.99 -28.27 -3.08
C MET A 808 48.42 -28.04 -3.60
N ALA A 809 49.09 -29.08 -4.11
CA ALA A 809 50.40 -28.97 -4.74
C ALA A 809 50.43 -27.98 -5.93
N ASN A 810 49.36 -27.92 -6.72
CA ASN A 810 49.26 -27.01 -7.86
C ASN A 810 49.01 -25.57 -7.43
N LEU A 811 48.22 -25.38 -6.36
CA LEU A 811 48.01 -24.06 -5.75
C LEU A 811 49.33 -23.55 -5.15
N LEU A 812 50.07 -24.41 -4.44
CA LEU A 812 51.39 -24.09 -3.87
C LEU A 812 52.44 -23.75 -4.94
N ALA A 813 52.41 -24.42 -6.09
CA ALA A 813 53.31 -24.11 -7.20
C ALA A 813 53.07 -22.71 -7.80
N LYS A 814 51.83 -22.19 -7.70
CA LYS A 814 51.42 -20.87 -8.21
C LYS A 814 51.37 -19.79 -7.13
N ALA A 815 51.45 -20.20 -5.86
CA ALA A 815 51.39 -19.33 -4.71
C ALA A 815 52.52 -18.30 -4.74
N LYS A 816 52.19 -17.05 -4.40
CA LYS A 816 53.17 -15.97 -4.26
C LYS A 816 53.45 -15.74 -2.78
N PRO A 817 54.73 -15.60 -2.37
CA PRO A 817 55.04 -15.19 -1.01
C PRO A 817 54.36 -13.86 -0.67
N PHE A 818 53.91 -13.72 0.58
CA PHE A 818 53.39 -12.43 1.08
C PHE A 818 54.47 -11.35 0.95
N LYS A 819 54.05 -10.16 0.50
CA LYS A 819 54.91 -8.97 0.52
C LYS A 819 54.90 -8.35 1.91
N ALA A 820 53.75 -8.39 2.57
CA ALA A 820 53.55 -7.97 3.93
C ALA A 820 54.27 -8.93 4.88
N LYS A 821 54.90 -8.38 5.92
CA LYS A 821 55.59 -9.15 6.95
C LYS A 821 54.74 -9.21 8.22
N PRO A 822 54.79 -10.30 8.99
CA PRO A 822 54.16 -10.32 10.30
C PRO A 822 54.76 -9.22 11.17
N LEU A 823 53.90 -8.59 11.97
CA LEU A 823 54.32 -7.59 12.95
C LEU A 823 54.93 -8.27 14.19
N PRO A 824 55.88 -7.62 14.88
CA PRO A 824 56.41 -8.14 16.15
C PRO A 824 55.30 -8.24 17.20
N ASP A 825 55.43 -9.20 18.11
CA ASP A 825 54.57 -9.27 19.30
C ASP A 825 54.86 -8.10 20.25
N GLY A 826 53.82 -7.64 20.96
CA GLY A 826 53.93 -6.57 21.96
C GLY A 826 53.64 -5.14 21.45
N LEU A 827 53.16 -4.97 20.21
CA LEU A 827 52.63 -3.69 19.73
C LEU A 827 51.23 -3.42 20.28
N SER A 828 50.75 -2.17 20.15
CA SER A 828 49.39 -1.83 20.57
C SER A 828 48.36 -2.46 19.63
N PRO A 829 47.16 -2.81 20.13
CA PRO A 829 46.02 -3.26 19.30
C PRO A 829 45.71 -2.31 18.13
N GLU A 830 45.90 -1.01 18.34
CA GLU A 830 45.70 0.05 17.35
C GLU A 830 46.73 0.00 16.22
N ASP A 831 48.00 -0.27 16.53
CA ASP A 831 49.06 -0.46 15.51
C ASP A 831 48.75 -1.67 14.62
N TYR A 832 48.28 -2.76 15.22
CA TYR A 832 47.86 -3.95 14.47
C TYR A 832 46.64 -3.67 13.59
N LEU A 833 45.70 -2.85 14.07
CA LEU A 833 44.49 -2.47 13.34
C LEU A 833 44.79 -1.54 12.16
N ALA A 834 45.63 -0.52 12.38
CA ALA A 834 46.09 0.39 11.34
C ALA A 834 46.77 -0.38 10.20
N ALA A 835 47.61 -1.35 10.55
CA ALA A 835 48.29 -2.20 9.57
C ALA A 835 47.33 -3.05 8.70
N PHE A 836 46.09 -3.26 9.13
CA PHE A 836 45.04 -3.86 8.30
C PHE A 836 44.28 -2.83 7.45
N LEU A 837 43.97 -1.65 7.98
CA LEU A 837 43.10 -0.67 7.34
C LEU A 837 43.82 0.21 6.31
N ASP A 838 45.08 0.57 6.58
CA ASP A 838 45.89 1.45 5.72
C ASP A 838 45.93 1.02 4.25
N PRO A 839 46.09 -0.28 3.89
CA PRO A 839 46.12 -0.72 2.50
C PRO A 839 44.82 -0.45 1.72
N PHE A 840 43.68 -0.30 2.40
CA PHE A 840 42.39 0.00 1.79
C PHE A 840 42.08 1.51 1.75
N GLY A 841 42.94 2.35 2.33
CA GLY A 841 42.65 3.77 2.55
C GLY A 841 41.51 3.99 3.54
N ALA A 842 41.24 3.01 4.40
CA ALA A 842 40.23 3.11 5.45
C ALA A 842 40.87 3.66 6.74
N THR A 843 40.11 4.45 7.49
CA THR A 843 40.49 4.93 8.83
C THR A 843 39.59 4.25 9.87
N PRO A 844 40.07 4.05 11.12
CA PRO A 844 39.20 3.57 12.19
C PRO A 844 37.95 4.45 12.31
N GLY A 845 36.76 3.84 12.38
CA GLY A 845 35.49 4.59 12.39
C GLY A 845 34.97 5.03 11.01
N GLN A 846 35.62 4.67 9.89
CA GLN A 846 35.10 4.93 8.55
C GLN A 846 35.12 3.66 7.69
N ALA A 847 33.96 3.27 7.18
CA ALA A 847 33.88 2.16 6.24
C ALA A 847 34.22 2.60 4.81
N VAL A 848 35.06 1.83 4.14
CA VAL A 848 35.38 2.00 2.72
C VAL A 848 34.80 0.84 1.94
N LEU A 849 34.11 1.11 0.82
CA LEU A 849 33.67 0.08 -0.10
C LEU A 849 34.84 -0.32 -1.01
N PHE A 850 35.43 -1.48 -0.74
CA PHE A 850 36.50 -2.08 -1.53
C PHE A 850 35.92 -3.02 -2.59
N GLU A 851 36.39 -2.91 -3.84
CA GLU A 851 36.02 -3.84 -4.91
C GLU A 851 37.03 -4.99 -5.01
N ASP A 852 36.56 -6.22 -4.85
CA ASP A 852 37.42 -7.41 -4.88
C ASP A 852 37.77 -7.86 -6.31
N ARG A 853 38.65 -8.86 -6.43
CA ARG A 853 39.08 -9.42 -7.73
C ARG A 853 37.97 -10.13 -8.52
N ALA A 854 36.81 -10.38 -7.91
CA ALA A 854 35.63 -10.92 -8.55
C ALA A 854 34.61 -9.81 -8.94
N GLY A 855 34.94 -8.53 -8.77
CA GLY A 855 34.10 -7.38 -9.12
C GLY A 855 33.00 -7.06 -8.11
N ASN A 856 33.07 -7.61 -6.89
CA ASN A 856 32.09 -7.33 -5.85
C ASN A 856 32.58 -6.25 -4.89
N ARG A 857 31.67 -5.37 -4.46
CA ARG A 857 31.97 -4.32 -3.48
C ARG A 857 31.69 -4.82 -2.05
N ILE A 858 32.70 -4.77 -1.19
CA ILE A 858 32.66 -5.18 0.22
C ILE A 858 33.03 -4.02 1.14
N PRO A 859 32.30 -3.78 2.24
CA PRO A 859 32.65 -2.74 3.20
C PRO A 859 33.81 -3.19 4.11
N ILE A 860 34.87 -2.39 4.18
CA ILE A 860 36.05 -2.60 5.03
C ILE A 860 36.08 -1.53 6.13
N SER A 861 36.10 -1.95 7.40
CA SER A 861 36.16 -1.05 8.57
C SER A 861 36.78 -1.74 9.78
N ASP A 862 37.08 -0.98 10.83
CA ASP A 862 37.62 -1.50 12.10
C ASP A 862 36.63 -2.41 12.86
N GLN A 863 35.34 -2.32 12.56
CA GLN A 863 34.28 -3.16 13.14
C GLN A 863 34.54 -4.66 12.92
N LEU A 864 35.30 -5.01 11.88
CA LEU A 864 35.80 -6.36 11.61
C LEU A 864 36.56 -6.95 12.84
N PHE A 865 37.31 -6.12 13.56
CA PHE A 865 38.20 -6.53 14.65
C PHE A 865 37.69 -6.18 16.04
N ARG A 866 36.41 -5.83 16.19
CA ARG A 866 35.77 -5.59 17.48
C ARG A 866 34.87 -6.76 17.91
N ASP A 867 34.74 -6.96 19.22
CA ASP A 867 33.82 -7.94 19.81
C ASP A 867 32.50 -7.29 20.29
N ARG A 868 31.74 -8.00 21.14
CA ARG A 868 30.43 -7.54 21.61
C ARG A 868 30.49 -6.27 22.48
N THR A 869 31.60 -6.06 23.18
CA THR A 869 31.81 -4.92 24.10
C THR A 869 32.45 -3.74 23.39
N GLY A 870 32.79 -3.88 22.10
CA GLY A 870 33.52 -2.89 21.32
C GLY A 870 35.03 -2.98 21.50
N ASP A 871 35.50 -3.95 22.30
CA ASP A 871 36.90 -4.20 22.55
C ASP A 871 37.55 -4.87 21.33
N LEU A 872 38.83 -4.58 21.12
CA LEU A 872 39.56 -5.13 20.01
C LEU A 872 39.84 -6.63 20.23
N LYS A 873 39.16 -7.48 19.45
CA LYS A 873 39.43 -8.93 19.38
C LYS A 873 40.64 -9.28 18.53
N ILE A 874 41.43 -8.30 18.11
CA ILE A 874 42.59 -8.48 17.23
C ILE A 874 43.65 -9.40 17.87
N MET A 875 43.73 -9.41 19.21
CA MET A 875 44.68 -10.21 20.00
C MET A 875 44.27 -11.68 20.20
N LYS A 876 43.03 -12.07 19.85
CA LYS A 876 42.52 -13.43 20.10
C LYS A 876 43.32 -14.47 19.30
N ARG A 877 43.85 -15.51 19.98
CA ARG A 877 44.61 -16.63 19.38
C ARG A 877 45.89 -16.22 18.63
N GLY A 878 46.52 -15.11 19.00
CA GLY A 878 47.83 -14.69 18.46
C GLY A 878 47.80 -14.20 17.00
N ARG A 879 46.60 -13.85 16.48
CA ARG A 879 46.42 -13.40 15.08
C ARG A 879 46.77 -11.92 14.84
N ASN A 880 47.03 -11.17 15.89
CA ASN A 880 47.40 -9.75 15.86
C ASN A 880 48.62 -9.49 14.98
N THR A 881 49.64 -10.35 15.06
CA THR A 881 50.86 -10.24 14.23
C THR A 881 50.60 -10.43 12.74
N LEU A 882 49.46 -11.03 12.36
CA LEU A 882 49.15 -11.40 10.98
C LEU A 882 48.30 -10.37 10.23
N THR A 883 47.92 -9.26 10.86
CA THR A 883 47.00 -8.27 10.29
C THR A 883 47.44 -7.67 8.96
N PRO A 884 48.74 -7.42 8.67
CA PRO A 884 49.15 -6.96 7.34
C PRO A 884 48.92 -8.01 6.25
N LEU A 885 49.08 -9.30 6.60
CA LEU A 885 48.87 -10.43 5.70
C LEU A 885 47.37 -10.64 5.44
N MET A 886 46.52 -10.28 6.41
CA MET A 886 45.06 -10.28 6.28
C MET A 886 44.57 -9.28 5.24
N ALA A 887 45.09 -8.05 5.28
CA ALA A 887 44.78 -7.04 4.27
C ALA A 887 45.26 -7.47 2.88
N GLU A 888 46.50 -7.97 2.78
CA GLU A 888 47.05 -8.43 1.50
C GLU A 888 46.25 -9.60 0.89
N THR A 889 45.67 -10.47 1.72
CA THR A 889 44.85 -11.60 1.25
C THR A 889 43.54 -11.17 0.60
N LEU A 890 42.88 -10.13 1.12
CA LEU A 890 41.67 -9.57 0.51
C LEU A 890 41.97 -8.87 -0.83
N MET A 891 43.09 -8.14 -0.89
CA MET A 891 43.47 -7.38 -2.08
C MET A 891 44.04 -8.26 -3.20
N ASP A 892 44.78 -9.30 -2.82
CA ASP A 892 45.51 -10.18 -3.74
C ASP A 892 45.36 -11.67 -3.33
N PRO A 893 44.13 -12.23 -3.40
CA PRO A 893 43.89 -13.64 -3.09
C PRO A 893 44.44 -14.57 -4.19
N ASP A 894 44.67 -15.83 -3.85
CA ASP A 894 44.92 -16.90 -4.82
C ASP A 894 43.61 -17.51 -5.34
N GLU A 895 42.60 -17.64 -4.47
CA GLU A 895 41.25 -18.11 -4.83
C GLU A 895 40.18 -17.33 -4.04
N ILE A 896 39.01 -17.10 -4.65
CA ILE A 896 37.80 -16.64 -3.95
C ILE A 896 36.68 -17.65 -4.23
N TRP A 897 36.06 -18.12 -3.15
CA TRP A 897 35.00 -19.13 -3.17
C TRP A 897 33.70 -18.57 -2.58
N ILE A 898 32.56 -19.03 -3.09
CA ILE A 898 31.24 -18.87 -2.47
C ILE A 898 30.69 -20.25 -2.16
N GLY A 899 30.07 -20.46 -1.00
CA GLY A 899 29.32 -21.70 -0.77
C GLY A 899 28.27 -21.60 0.33
N VAL A 900 27.74 -22.76 0.71
CA VAL A 900 26.75 -22.90 1.78
C VAL A 900 27.41 -23.67 2.92
N ALA A 901 27.60 -23.03 4.06
CA ALA A 901 28.20 -23.58 5.26
C ALA A 901 27.13 -24.08 6.25
N ARG A 902 27.41 -25.19 6.96
CA ARG A 902 26.61 -25.66 8.10
C ARG A 902 27.21 -25.11 9.40
N LYS A 903 26.40 -24.42 10.22
CA LYS A 903 26.79 -23.88 11.53
C LYS A 903 25.84 -24.41 12.60
N VAL A 904 26.38 -24.89 13.70
CA VAL A 904 25.54 -25.29 14.84
C VAL A 904 25.16 -24.03 15.64
N SER A 905 23.88 -23.92 15.98
CA SER A 905 23.28 -22.83 16.77
C SER A 905 24.01 -22.67 18.10
N ALA A 906 24.38 -21.43 18.42
CA ALA A 906 25.07 -21.09 19.66
C ALA A 906 24.14 -21.01 20.88
N VAL A 907 22.84 -21.18 20.69
CA VAL A 907 21.82 -21.11 21.75
C VAL A 907 21.59 -22.48 22.37
N ASP A 908 21.64 -23.55 21.56
CA ASP A 908 21.32 -24.91 21.99
C ASP A 908 22.43 -25.94 21.70
N GLY A 909 23.38 -25.65 20.81
CA GLY A 909 24.45 -26.59 20.46
C GLY A 909 23.99 -27.82 19.66
N GLU A 910 22.72 -27.88 19.24
CA GLU A 910 22.10 -29.05 18.62
C GLU A 910 21.50 -28.74 17.23
N THR A 911 21.15 -27.49 16.95
CA THR A 911 20.46 -27.11 15.70
C THR A 911 21.45 -26.68 14.61
N GLU A 912 21.47 -27.33 13.44
CA GLU A 912 22.29 -26.90 12.29
C GLU A 912 21.59 -25.80 11.44
N GLU A 913 22.22 -24.64 11.31
CA GLU A 913 21.87 -23.54 10.42
C GLU A 913 22.70 -23.57 9.12
N LEU A 914 22.07 -23.26 7.98
CA LEU A 914 22.75 -23.12 6.70
C LEU A 914 23.01 -21.64 6.39
N VAL A 915 24.28 -21.28 6.19
CA VAL A 915 24.71 -19.91 5.90
C VAL A 915 25.40 -19.85 4.54
N VAL A 916 25.05 -18.88 3.70
CA VAL A 916 25.83 -18.62 2.47
C VAL A 916 27.03 -17.79 2.86
N ASP A 917 28.24 -18.22 2.49
CA ASP A 917 29.49 -17.54 2.81
C ASP A 917 30.38 -17.30 1.58
N ARG A 918 31.17 -16.22 1.65
CA ARG A 918 32.23 -15.90 0.69
C ARG A 918 33.58 -15.93 1.37
N ARG A 919 34.52 -16.72 0.84
CA ARG A 919 35.85 -16.98 1.41
C ARG A 919 36.97 -16.54 0.47
N TYR A 920 37.95 -15.84 1.01
CA TYR A 920 39.20 -15.47 0.34
C TYR A 920 40.28 -16.44 0.79
N ILE A 921 41.12 -16.93 -0.12
CA ILE A 921 42.18 -17.87 0.19
C ILE A 921 43.46 -17.39 -0.45
N ARG A 922 44.51 -17.33 0.36
CA ARG A 922 45.89 -17.12 -0.08
C ARG A 922 46.77 -18.07 0.69
N VAL A 923 47.77 -18.65 0.02
CA VAL A 923 48.66 -19.66 0.61
C VAL A 923 50.10 -19.18 0.47
N ASP A 924 50.91 -19.38 1.51
CA ASP A 924 52.35 -19.15 1.46
C ASP A 924 53.08 -20.47 1.73
N PRO A 925 53.94 -20.94 0.79
CA PRO A 925 54.71 -22.17 0.95
C PRO A 925 55.62 -22.20 2.19
N LYS A 926 55.98 -21.04 2.76
CA LYS A 926 56.85 -20.95 3.94
C LYS A 926 56.10 -20.81 5.26
N SER A 927 54.96 -20.12 5.26
CA SER A 927 54.25 -19.75 6.50
C SER A 927 52.88 -20.38 6.65
N GLY A 928 52.28 -20.94 5.59
CA GLY A 928 51.04 -21.73 5.67
C GLY A 928 49.77 -20.96 6.02
N ILE A 929 49.83 -19.62 6.02
CA ILE A 929 48.77 -18.78 6.58
C ILE A 929 47.48 -18.89 5.75
N GLN A 930 46.36 -19.06 6.46
CA GLN A 930 45.01 -19.07 5.90
C GLN A 930 44.19 -17.96 6.54
N ILE A 931 43.52 -17.15 5.71
CA ILE A 931 42.68 -16.04 6.18
C ILE A 931 41.31 -16.16 5.53
N VAL A 932 40.36 -16.74 6.25
CA VAL A 932 38.98 -16.90 5.79
C VAL A 932 38.15 -15.75 6.34
N PHE A 933 37.58 -14.96 5.43
CA PHE A 933 36.42 -14.14 5.72
C PHE A 933 35.14 -14.90 5.40
N GLU A 934 34.05 -14.59 6.09
CA GLU A 934 32.73 -15.12 5.82
C GLU A 934 31.71 -13.96 5.87
N ILE A 935 30.94 -13.83 4.80
CA ILE A 935 29.87 -12.84 4.65
C ILE A 935 28.55 -13.61 4.59
N GLY A 936 27.74 -13.52 5.64
CA GLY A 936 26.37 -14.04 5.66
C GLY A 936 25.39 -13.09 4.95
N GLN A 937 24.10 -13.44 4.88
CA GLN A 937 23.10 -12.68 4.11
C GLN A 937 22.97 -11.19 4.48
N ARG A 938 23.41 -10.76 5.67
CA ARG A 938 23.36 -9.36 6.09
C ARG A 938 24.54 -8.86 6.92
N PHE A 939 25.52 -9.68 7.33
CA PHE A 939 26.61 -9.27 8.23
C PHE A 939 27.91 -10.06 7.97
N TRP A 940 29.05 -9.51 8.41
CA TRP A 940 30.30 -10.27 8.54
C TRP A 940 30.18 -11.22 9.72
N ASP A 941 30.47 -12.50 9.51
CA ASP A 941 30.23 -13.52 10.53
C ASP A 941 31.48 -14.38 10.69
N ALA A 942 32.39 -13.87 11.53
CA ALA A 942 33.71 -14.41 11.89
C ALA A 942 34.87 -14.11 10.93
N ILE A 943 35.98 -13.65 11.52
CA ILE A 943 37.29 -13.56 10.89
C ILE A 943 38.13 -14.69 11.45
N THR A 944 38.53 -15.63 10.61
CA THR A 944 39.43 -16.72 11.01
C THR A 944 40.76 -16.54 10.28
N ALA A 945 41.73 -15.93 10.96
CA ALA A 945 43.13 -15.90 10.57
C ALA A 945 43.93 -16.62 11.65
N TYR A 946 44.50 -17.76 11.31
CA TYR A 946 45.45 -18.48 12.15
C TYR A 946 46.43 -19.19 11.24
N ASN A 947 47.60 -19.52 11.79
CA ASN A 947 48.55 -20.36 11.09
C ASN A 947 48.18 -21.83 11.39
N PRO A 948 47.57 -22.58 10.45
CA PRO A 948 47.28 -23.98 10.69
C PRO A 948 48.61 -24.73 10.76
N THR A 949 49.03 -25.08 11.97
CA THR A 949 50.23 -25.90 12.20
C THR A 949 49.84 -27.27 12.75
N THR A 950 50.58 -28.29 12.34
CA THR A 950 50.53 -29.62 12.96
C THR A 950 51.09 -29.54 14.39
N LYS A 951 50.88 -30.57 15.21
CA LYS A 951 51.47 -30.65 16.57
C LYS A 951 53.00 -30.49 16.62
N LYS A 952 53.69 -30.59 15.48
CA LYS A 952 55.14 -30.43 15.32
C LYS A 952 55.57 -29.03 14.85
N GLY A 953 54.62 -28.13 14.57
CA GLY A 953 54.90 -26.77 14.08
C GLY A 953 54.95 -26.62 12.56
N ASP A 954 54.86 -27.71 11.80
CA ASP A 954 54.80 -27.68 10.32
C ASP A 954 53.42 -27.22 9.82
N VAL A 955 53.35 -26.61 8.63
CA VAL A 955 52.09 -26.14 8.01
C VAL A 955 51.11 -27.31 7.76
N ASP A 956 49.87 -27.17 8.21
CA ASP A 956 48.75 -28.11 7.98
C ASP A 956 47.97 -27.73 6.71
N TYR A 957 48.48 -28.20 5.56
CA TYR A 957 47.85 -28.02 4.25
C TYR A 957 46.48 -28.70 4.13
N ALA A 958 46.18 -29.73 4.94
CA ALA A 958 44.87 -30.38 4.93
C ALA A 958 43.79 -29.50 5.56
N ALA A 959 44.15 -28.66 6.55
CA ALA A 959 43.23 -27.65 7.07
C ALA A 959 42.85 -26.58 6.04
N ILE A 960 43.81 -26.18 5.19
CA ILE A 960 43.58 -25.22 4.11
C ILE A 960 42.65 -25.83 3.05
N ASP A 961 42.90 -27.07 2.66
CA ASP A 961 42.12 -27.76 1.63
C ASP A 961 40.66 -27.98 2.03
N ARG A 962 40.39 -28.28 3.31
CA ARG A 962 39.02 -28.40 3.87
C ARG A 962 38.16 -27.14 3.74
N ARG A 963 38.74 -25.97 3.42
CA ARG A 963 38.03 -24.70 3.22
C ARG A 963 37.81 -24.34 1.75
N ARG A 964 38.37 -25.14 0.82
CA ARG A 964 38.23 -24.98 -0.63
C ARG A 964 37.08 -25.87 -1.10
N GLY A 965 35.97 -25.26 -1.49
CA GLY A 965 34.74 -25.94 -1.88
C GLY A 965 33.60 -24.94 -2.10
N GLY A 966 32.55 -25.34 -2.80
CA GLY A 966 31.51 -24.42 -3.29
C GLY A 966 31.75 -24.00 -4.75
N LYS A 967 31.36 -22.78 -5.13
CA LYS A 967 31.62 -22.19 -6.45
C LYS A 967 32.88 -21.32 -6.41
N LEU A 968 33.84 -21.61 -7.29
CA LEU A 968 35.04 -20.81 -7.47
C LEU A 968 34.70 -19.60 -8.35
N ILE A 969 34.74 -18.40 -7.78
CA ILE A 969 34.40 -17.16 -8.49
C ILE A 969 35.63 -16.36 -8.91
N TYR A 970 36.78 -16.64 -8.32
CA TYR A 970 38.05 -16.08 -8.75
C TYR A 970 39.17 -17.08 -8.48
N LYS A 971 40.10 -17.18 -9.44
CA LYS A 971 41.33 -17.93 -9.31
C LYS A 971 42.47 -17.11 -9.92
N ARG A 972 43.61 -17.08 -9.22
CA ARG A 972 44.83 -16.49 -9.74
C ARG A 972 45.30 -17.26 -10.97
N LYS A 973 45.57 -16.52 -12.04
CA LYS A 973 46.11 -17.04 -13.29
C LYS A 973 47.59 -17.37 -13.18
#